data_AF-A0A6V8F1J2-F1
#
_entry.id   AF-A0A6V8F1J2-F1
#
_cell.length_a   1.000
_cell.length_b   1.000
_cell.length_c   1.000
_cell.angle_alpha   90.00
_cell.angle_beta   90.00
_cell.angle_gamma   90.00
#
_symmetry.space_group_name_H-M   'P 1'
#
loop_
_entity.id
_entity.type
_entity.pdbx_description
1 polymer ?
#
loop_
_entity_poly.entity_id
_entity_poly.type
_entity_poly.pdbx_seq_one_letter_code
_entity_poly.pdbx_strand_id
1 'polypeptide(L)'
;MKNQLLTVLITVIVCVTLLSTIQPVSAYSNKMQKQSTTSQNDQITPEDRGIIGPNWYNKPTSYAQLISWYQALEAAYPGYIEVFKANVLYNTGTIPNGYDDYYIRITNESLGLHKPEVLFLGGPHGDETVGTIGMFWFTDWLMRMAFTDEPSPAYSKDWLRWIIDNREIYIEASHNPYGFDTDQRYDSHGWDLNREADMGWDPGEPTGGIWASVNGKTLHAFVDNHTVRLGGDFHGGARLLLYPWGNMHSSIVGTSPITGYSYNYAPADFYFFDSSSLRLGDYMGDYGGNLDKTSVGTIPDTVGYTVGGGISPWAYGADVEKNPVEDPYVNDETFGNYPGAGVLWLSPEMSYTKNPDQSTFGNDTVARYGAEIRRVILAQADLAQPYLRWQGDSAQNQDVVYTNTLVNITWQVNGSMVVDHTYLQFGNNPDPVHTWTSTTTDHDEHSGQYIGGTGWDNALDGHTAGTTYKETITFTTPGEYYFVAKGQVDQVYKNVLRPDVYGSNPYLRLIKERTNDSYHEVLEGSDGTEEIIGQTWWYSPVLHIKVISENEAPNKPAKPSGPASGKPGSTYLYRTSTTDPEGDALYYMWDWGDGNQSEWLGPFASGAQASAQKSWSSKGDYSIKVKAKDVYGSESDWSDPLPITMPTSKGIQILSFLSQFFHNLLLFLQNLLK
;
A
#
# COMPACT_ATOMS: atom_id res chain seq x y z
N MET A 1 55.47 -15.31 -29.66
CA MET A 1 56.07 -16.66 -29.50
C MET A 1 57.29 -16.51 -28.61
N LYS A 2 57.42 -17.09 -27.43
CA LYS A 2 56.76 -18.23 -26.82
C LYS A 2 56.34 -17.82 -25.40
N ASN A 3 55.03 -17.75 -25.16
CA ASN A 3 54.21 -18.80 -24.54
C ASN A 3 54.16 -18.56 -23.03
N GLN A 4 53.05 -18.05 -22.51
CA GLN A 4 51.90 -18.90 -22.17
C GLN A 4 52.37 -20.18 -21.49
N LEU A 5 52.71 -20.05 -20.20
CA LEU A 5 52.63 -21.11 -19.19
C LEU A 5 52.96 -20.51 -17.81
N LEU A 6 52.14 -19.54 -17.37
CA LEU A 6 51.77 -19.46 -15.95
C LEU A 6 50.44 -18.70 -15.75
N THR A 7 49.50 -18.95 -16.64
CA THR A 7 48.07 -18.59 -16.53
C THR A 7 47.32 -19.58 -15.62
N VAL A 8 47.93 -20.05 -14.52
CA VAL A 8 47.30 -21.04 -13.62
C VAL A 8 47.54 -20.75 -12.12
N LEU A 9 48.30 -19.72 -11.72
CA LEU A 9 48.58 -19.51 -10.28
C LEU A 9 48.29 -18.11 -9.70
N ILE A 10 47.67 -17.20 -10.46
CA ILE A 10 47.33 -15.84 -9.97
C ILE A 10 45.85 -15.47 -10.20
N THR A 11 45.00 -16.43 -10.59
CA THR A 11 43.53 -16.23 -10.73
C THR A 11 42.70 -17.06 -9.74
N VAL A 12 43.32 -17.52 -8.64
CA VAL A 12 42.64 -18.24 -7.53
C VAL A 12 42.71 -17.46 -6.20
N ILE A 13 43.26 -16.23 -6.19
CA ILE A 13 43.31 -15.34 -5.00
C ILE A 13 42.47 -14.08 -5.24
N VAL A 14 41.34 -14.19 -5.96
CA VAL A 14 40.39 -13.07 -6.17
C VAL A 14 38.91 -13.45 -5.96
N CYS A 15 38.53 -14.73 -5.74
CA CYS A 15 37.09 -15.07 -5.72
C CYS A 15 36.54 -15.92 -4.57
N VAL A 16 37.27 -16.30 -3.52
CA VAL A 16 36.62 -17.01 -2.40
C VAL A 16 37.27 -16.64 -1.06
N THR A 17 36.56 -15.79 -0.30
CA THR A 17 36.51 -15.61 1.17
C THR A 17 36.29 -14.13 1.55
N LEU A 18 35.18 -13.57 1.09
CA LEU A 18 34.53 -12.39 1.70
C LEU A 18 33.11 -12.81 2.08
N LEU A 19 33.02 -13.73 3.03
CA LEU A 19 31.82 -14.03 3.80
C LEU A 19 32.28 -14.30 5.23
N SER A 20 31.55 -13.71 6.18
CA SER A 20 31.78 -13.71 7.63
C SER A 20 32.96 -12.85 8.11
N THR A 21 32.72 -11.57 8.37
CA THR A 21 32.22 -11.05 9.66
C THR A 21 32.12 -9.54 9.55
N ILE A 22 31.02 -9.04 8.97
CA ILE A 22 30.51 -7.73 9.36
C ILE A 22 30.00 -7.96 10.78
N GLN A 23 30.76 -7.49 11.78
CA GLN A 23 30.15 -7.28 13.07
C GLN A 23 29.07 -6.22 12.85
N PRO A 24 27.79 -6.45 13.21
CA PRO A 24 26.86 -5.35 13.30
C PRO A 24 27.51 -4.36 14.26
N VAL A 25 27.80 -3.15 13.78
CA VAL A 25 27.89 -2.02 14.69
C VAL A 25 26.52 -2.01 15.33
N SER A 26 26.45 -2.45 16.58
CA SER A 26 25.31 -2.19 17.42
C SER A 26 25.13 -0.69 17.38
N ALA A 27 24.18 -0.21 16.57
CA ALA A 27 23.58 1.08 16.78
C ALA A 27 23.20 1.05 18.26
N TYR A 28 23.94 1.82 19.05
CA TYR A 28 23.61 2.04 20.45
C TYR A 28 22.29 2.79 20.42
N SER A 29 21.20 2.03 20.36
CA SER A 29 19.94 2.43 20.94
C SER A 29 20.30 2.74 22.39
N ASN A 30 20.53 4.02 22.67
CA ASN A 30 20.02 4.54 23.91
C ASN A 30 18.53 4.26 23.81
N LYS A 31 18.11 3.08 24.31
CA LYS A 31 16.76 2.87 24.80
C LYS A 31 16.46 4.18 25.50
N MET A 32 15.46 4.92 25.02
CA MET A 32 14.86 5.99 25.80
C MET A 32 14.55 5.33 27.14
N GLN A 33 15.45 5.55 28.10
CA GLN A 33 15.30 5.03 29.43
C GLN A 33 14.08 5.79 29.91
N LYS A 34 12.97 5.06 30.01
CA LYS A 34 11.76 5.48 30.69
C LYS A 34 12.21 5.93 32.08
N GLN A 35 12.57 7.19 32.20
CA GLN A 35 12.90 7.79 33.49
C GLN A 35 11.58 7.75 34.23
N SER A 36 11.52 6.87 35.21
CA SER A 36 10.53 6.87 36.26
C SER A 36 10.67 8.21 37.00
N THR A 37 10.09 9.27 36.44
CA THR A 37 9.78 10.48 37.17
C THR A 37 8.55 10.19 38.01
N THR A 38 8.71 10.41 39.31
CA THR A 38 7.72 10.23 40.35
C THR A 38 6.41 10.96 40.03
N SER A 39 5.37 10.16 39.78
CA SER A 39 3.94 10.40 40.02
C SER A 39 3.45 11.85 40.04
N GLN A 40 2.92 12.31 38.91
CA GLN A 40 1.57 12.88 38.91
C GLN A 40 0.62 11.81 38.36
N ASN A 41 -0.40 11.48 39.15
CA ASN A 41 -1.39 10.46 38.83
C ASN A 41 -2.37 10.99 37.77
N ASP A 42 -2.06 10.83 36.49
CA ASP A 42 -3.07 10.86 35.44
C ASP A 42 -3.67 9.46 35.30
N GLN A 43 -4.59 9.15 36.22
CA GLN A 43 -5.39 7.94 36.14
C GLN A 43 -6.39 8.11 34.99
N ILE A 44 -6.18 7.40 33.88
CA ILE A 44 -7.15 7.24 32.79
C ILE A 44 -8.51 6.86 33.41
N THR A 45 -9.49 7.76 33.31
CA THR A 45 -10.80 7.57 33.93
C THR A 45 -11.67 6.64 33.08
N PRO A 46 -12.73 6.02 33.63
CA PRO A 46 -13.72 5.30 32.83
C PRO A 46 -14.43 6.16 31.78
N GLU A 47 -14.46 7.49 31.95
CA GLU A 47 -15.00 8.45 30.98
C GLU A 47 -14.07 8.57 29.76
N ASP A 48 -12.75 8.50 29.96
CA ASP A 48 -11.75 8.50 28.88
C ASP A 48 -11.77 7.19 28.06
N ARG A 49 -12.22 6.08 28.65
CA ARG A 49 -12.42 4.79 27.93
C ARG A 49 -13.72 4.73 27.13
N GLY A 50 -14.63 5.69 27.33
CA GLY A 50 -15.91 5.80 26.61
C GLY A 50 -15.80 6.54 25.26
N ILE A 51 -14.64 7.14 24.98
CA ILE A 51 -14.33 7.86 23.74
C ILE A 51 -13.56 6.91 22.84
N ILE A 52 -14.24 5.93 22.24
CA ILE A 52 -13.63 5.19 21.14
C ILE A 52 -14.37 5.44 19.83
N GLY A 53 -15.64 5.84 19.79
CA GLY A 53 -16.22 6.35 18.54
C GLY A 53 -17.60 6.96 18.79
N PRO A 54 -17.88 8.22 18.42
CA PRO A 54 -18.97 8.91 19.09
C PRO A 54 -20.21 9.09 18.22
N ASN A 55 -21.31 9.42 18.89
CA ASN A 55 -22.40 10.17 18.27
C ASN A 55 -21.92 11.55 17.75
N TRP A 56 -20.80 12.09 18.28
CA TRP A 56 -20.28 13.43 17.99
C TRP A 56 -18.80 13.67 18.35
N TYR A 57 -18.07 14.47 17.57
CA TYR A 57 -16.72 14.93 17.90
C TYR A 57 -16.75 16.01 18.97
N ASN A 58 -16.17 15.69 20.13
CA ASN A 58 -16.15 16.55 21.30
C ASN A 58 -14.90 17.43 21.35
N LYS A 59 -15.02 18.59 21.98
CA LYS A 59 -13.88 19.46 22.29
C LYS A 59 -13.29 19.06 23.64
N PRO A 60 -11.96 18.97 23.77
CA PRO A 60 -11.35 18.83 25.08
C PRO A 60 -11.56 20.13 25.87
N THR A 61 -11.65 20.01 27.18
CA THR A 61 -11.79 21.12 28.13
C THR A 61 -10.43 21.75 28.48
N SER A 62 -9.33 21.08 28.15
CA SER A 62 -7.95 21.55 28.33
C SER A 62 -6.98 20.76 27.44
N TYR A 63 -5.78 21.28 27.25
CA TYR A 63 -4.66 20.64 26.60
C TYR A 63 -4.28 19.34 27.32
N ALA A 64 -4.26 19.35 28.66
CA ALA A 64 -4.00 18.15 29.45
C ALA A 64 -5.01 17.02 29.14
N GLN A 65 -6.29 17.35 28.95
CA GLN A 65 -7.30 16.38 28.54
C GLN A 65 -7.09 15.91 27.08
N LEU A 66 -6.70 16.80 26.18
CA LEU A 66 -6.37 16.39 24.80
C LEU A 66 -5.22 15.38 24.78
N ILE A 67 -4.17 15.62 25.57
CA ILE A 67 -3.03 14.70 25.68
C ILE A 67 -3.43 13.37 26.33
N SER A 68 -4.29 13.38 27.35
CA SER A 68 -4.76 12.12 27.96
C SER A 68 -5.55 11.26 26.97
N TRP A 69 -6.27 11.87 26.02
CA TRP A 69 -6.93 11.13 24.94
C TRP A 69 -5.94 10.50 23.96
N TYR A 70 -4.90 11.22 23.56
CA TYR A 70 -3.84 10.64 22.73
C TYR A 70 -3.11 9.49 23.44
N GLN A 71 -2.81 9.62 24.73
CA GLN A 71 -2.21 8.55 25.52
C GLN A 71 -3.14 7.33 25.65
N ALA A 72 -4.47 7.54 25.67
CA ALA A 72 -5.43 6.44 25.60
C ALA A 72 -5.39 5.72 24.24
N LEU A 73 -5.22 6.46 23.13
CA LEU A 73 -5.02 5.87 21.80
C LEU A 73 -3.69 5.10 21.72
N GLU A 74 -2.60 5.64 22.26
CA GLU A 74 -1.31 4.94 22.38
C GLU A 74 -1.47 3.63 23.15
N ALA A 75 -2.17 3.63 24.28
CA ALA A 75 -2.43 2.43 25.06
C ALA A 75 -3.28 1.38 24.30
N ALA A 76 -4.20 1.85 23.44
CA ALA A 76 -5.03 0.98 22.60
C ALA A 76 -4.28 0.42 21.37
N TYR A 77 -3.33 1.18 20.83
CA TYR A 77 -2.58 0.86 19.62
C TYR A 77 -1.06 1.02 19.81
N PRO A 78 -0.43 0.32 20.79
CA PRO A 78 0.96 0.57 21.20
C PRO A 78 2.02 0.15 20.19
N GLY A 79 1.63 -0.53 19.11
CA GLY A 79 2.51 -0.84 17.98
C GLY A 79 2.39 0.15 16.81
N TYR A 80 1.52 1.16 16.94
CA TYR A 80 1.22 2.08 15.84
C TYR A 80 1.24 3.56 16.23
N ILE A 81 1.00 3.87 17.51
CA ILE A 81 1.00 5.23 18.04
C ILE A 81 2.09 5.36 19.08
N GLU A 82 2.81 6.47 19.03
CA GLU A 82 3.72 6.93 20.07
C GLU A 82 3.42 8.38 20.43
N VAL A 83 3.25 8.66 21.73
CA VAL A 83 3.01 10.01 22.24
C VAL A 83 4.21 10.44 23.07
N PHE A 84 4.94 11.46 22.61
CA PHE A 84 6.21 11.86 23.21
C PHE A 84 6.32 13.38 23.37
N LYS A 85 7.22 13.79 24.26
CA LYS A 85 7.51 15.21 24.55
C LYS A 85 8.67 15.65 23.66
N ALA A 86 8.39 16.31 22.55
CA ALA A 86 9.40 16.73 21.58
C ALA A 86 10.38 17.75 22.20
N ASN A 87 9.88 18.67 23.03
CA ASN A 87 10.73 19.64 23.74
C ASN A 87 11.76 18.98 24.66
N VAL A 88 11.43 17.81 25.23
CA VAL A 88 12.36 17.01 26.03
C VAL A 88 13.33 16.24 25.13
N LEU A 89 12.84 15.65 24.04
CA LEU A 89 13.68 14.95 23.05
C LEU A 89 14.79 15.86 22.51
N TYR A 90 14.44 17.10 22.13
CA TYR A 90 15.35 18.07 21.57
C TYR A 90 16.02 19.00 22.60
N ASN A 91 15.72 18.80 23.90
CA ASN A 91 16.30 19.58 24.99
C ASN A 91 16.14 21.11 24.80
N THR A 92 14.95 21.55 24.37
CA THR A 92 14.63 22.96 24.09
C THR A 92 14.07 23.70 25.31
N GLY A 93 13.75 22.96 26.38
CA GLY A 93 13.24 23.48 27.65
C GLY A 93 11.79 23.10 27.90
N THR A 94 11.15 23.75 28.87
CA THR A 94 9.72 23.58 29.19
C THR A 94 8.99 24.85 28.81
N ILE A 95 7.84 24.72 28.13
CA ILE A 95 7.01 25.86 27.78
C ILE A 95 6.52 26.50 29.10
N PRO A 96 6.52 27.85 29.22
CA PRO A 96 6.15 28.51 30.46
C PRO A 96 4.76 28.07 30.95
N ASN A 97 4.55 28.15 32.27
CA ASN A 97 3.40 27.60 32.98
C ASN A 97 3.34 26.06 33.01
N GLY A 98 4.42 25.38 32.60
CA GLY A 98 4.60 23.94 32.82
C GLY A 98 4.02 23.06 31.72
N TYR A 99 3.81 23.59 30.52
CA TYR A 99 3.41 22.80 29.36
C TYR A 99 4.63 22.09 28.75
N ASP A 100 4.39 20.90 28.21
CA ASP A 100 5.31 20.20 27.31
C ASP A 100 4.74 20.24 25.90
N ASP A 101 5.63 20.13 24.92
CA ASP A 101 5.28 20.11 23.50
C ASP A 101 5.11 18.67 23.04
N TYR A 102 3.87 18.18 23.01
CA TYR A 102 3.57 16.79 22.69
C TYR A 102 3.40 16.56 21.20
N TYR A 103 4.15 15.59 20.70
CA TYR A 103 4.06 15.06 19.35
C TYR A 103 3.50 13.64 19.37
N ILE A 104 2.73 13.31 18.33
CA ILE A 104 2.12 12.01 18.12
C ILE A 104 2.63 11.47 16.79
N ARG A 105 3.28 10.31 16.85
CA ARG A 105 3.79 9.58 15.69
C ARG A 105 2.85 8.43 15.38
N ILE A 106 2.40 8.33 14.13
CA ILE A 106 1.52 7.27 13.65
C ILE A 106 2.22 6.54 12.50
N THR A 107 2.64 5.30 12.74
CA THR A 107 3.26 4.41 11.76
C THR A 107 3.34 2.99 12.29
N ASN A 108 3.60 1.97 11.47
CA ASN A 108 3.79 0.59 11.93
C ASN A 108 5.25 0.23 12.33
N GLU A 109 6.15 1.21 12.41
CA GLU A 109 7.57 1.03 12.71
C GLU A 109 7.96 1.44 14.14
N SER A 110 8.81 0.62 14.76
CA SER A 110 9.33 0.91 16.11
C SER A 110 10.40 2.01 16.15
N LEU A 111 11.00 2.34 15.00
CA LEU A 111 11.96 3.43 14.78
C LEU A 111 11.60 4.04 13.42
N GLY A 112 11.28 5.33 13.35
CA GLY A 112 11.04 6.04 12.09
C GLY A 112 12.38 6.27 11.41
N LEU A 113 12.59 5.75 10.20
CA LEU A 113 13.85 5.90 9.45
C LEU A 113 13.71 5.76 7.93
N HIS A 114 12.57 5.24 7.43
CA HIS A 114 12.51 4.63 6.09
C HIS A 114 11.25 4.99 5.31
N LYS A 115 10.43 5.92 5.81
CA LYS A 115 9.15 6.24 5.19
C LYS A 115 9.00 7.73 4.92
N PRO A 116 8.23 8.10 3.89
CA PRO A 116 7.85 9.48 3.67
C PRO A 116 7.11 10.06 4.88
N GLU A 117 7.70 11.09 5.48
CA GLU A 117 7.18 11.76 6.65
C GLU A 117 6.28 12.94 6.28
N VAL A 118 5.22 13.13 7.06
CA VAL A 118 4.35 14.32 7.02
C VAL A 118 4.14 14.87 8.41
N LEU A 119 4.04 16.20 8.55
CA LEU A 119 3.93 16.89 9.84
C LEU A 119 2.78 17.89 9.88
N PHE A 120 1.86 17.76 10.85
CA PHE A 120 0.77 18.71 11.05
C PHE A 120 0.80 19.32 12.43
N LEU A 121 0.63 20.63 12.51
CA LEU A 121 0.67 21.38 13.77
C LEU A 121 -0.73 21.83 14.18
N GLY A 122 -1.05 21.63 15.46
CA GLY A 122 -2.17 22.32 16.10
C GLY A 122 -1.79 23.79 16.19
N GLY A 123 -2.72 24.70 15.90
CA GLY A 123 -2.38 26.05 15.45
C GLY A 123 -1.39 26.82 16.35
N PRO A 124 -0.50 27.64 15.75
CA PRO A 124 0.40 28.53 16.48
C PRO A 124 -0.36 29.63 17.25
N HIS A 125 -1.63 29.84 16.92
CA HIS A 125 -2.56 30.67 17.67
C HIS A 125 -3.51 29.78 18.49
N GLY A 126 -3.51 29.94 19.81
CA GLY A 126 -4.24 29.05 20.69
C GLY A 126 -5.78 29.16 20.61
N ASP A 127 -6.29 30.33 20.21
CA ASP A 127 -7.73 30.57 19.99
C ASP A 127 -8.28 29.96 18.69
N GLU A 128 -7.42 29.37 17.85
CA GLU A 128 -7.74 28.80 16.54
C GLU A 128 -7.83 27.27 16.63
N THR A 129 -8.98 26.76 17.08
CA THR A 129 -9.05 25.43 17.70
C THR A 129 -9.41 24.28 16.77
N VAL A 130 -9.83 24.55 15.52
CA VAL A 130 -10.32 23.51 14.60
C VAL A 130 -9.24 22.47 14.27
N GLY A 131 -8.02 22.91 13.94
CA GLY A 131 -6.90 22.00 13.65
C GLY A 131 -6.50 21.17 14.86
N THR A 132 -6.17 21.84 15.96
CA THR A 132 -5.77 21.25 17.25
C THR A 132 -6.72 20.11 17.68
N ILE A 133 -8.03 20.34 17.61
CA ILE A 133 -9.04 19.35 18.02
C ILE A 133 -9.28 18.31 16.92
N GLY A 134 -9.32 18.73 15.66
CA GLY A 134 -9.63 17.87 14.52
C GLY A 134 -8.56 16.78 14.29
N MET A 135 -7.29 17.07 14.56
CA MET A 135 -6.21 16.08 14.41
C MET A 135 -6.33 14.89 15.37
N PHE A 136 -6.84 15.12 16.58
CA PHE A 136 -7.15 14.02 17.49
C PHE A 136 -8.25 13.12 16.91
N TRP A 137 -9.33 13.73 16.42
CA TRP A 137 -10.43 12.98 15.81
C TRP A 137 -10.04 12.30 14.50
N PHE A 138 -9.10 12.86 13.75
CA PHE A 138 -8.46 12.16 12.63
C PHE A 138 -7.73 10.90 13.12
N THR A 139 -6.91 11.03 14.16
CA THR A 139 -6.11 9.91 14.70
C THR A 139 -7.01 8.78 15.21
N ASP A 140 -8.00 9.10 16.04
CA ASP A 140 -9.01 8.15 16.51
C ASP A 140 -9.72 7.43 15.35
N TRP A 141 -10.22 8.22 14.39
CA TRP A 141 -10.92 7.70 13.23
C TRP A 141 -10.04 6.79 12.37
N LEU A 142 -8.80 7.20 12.08
CA LEU A 142 -7.88 6.44 11.24
C LEU A 142 -7.62 5.07 11.86
N MET A 143 -7.33 5.03 13.16
CA MET A 143 -7.06 3.79 13.86
C MET A 143 -8.27 2.87 13.90
N ARG A 144 -9.46 3.40 14.15
CA ARG A 144 -10.67 2.59 14.11
C ARG A 144 -10.96 2.03 12.73
N MET A 145 -11.01 2.87 11.71
CA MET A 145 -11.37 2.42 10.37
C MET A 145 -10.32 1.47 9.77
N ALA A 146 -9.06 1.55 10.21
CA ALA A 146 -8.01 0.63 9.82
C ALA A 146 -8.03 -0.69 10.63
N PHE A 147 -8.33 -0.67 11.92
CA PHE A 147 -8.11 -1.83 12.81
C PHE A 147 -9.36 -2.48 13.40
N THR A 148 -10.54 -1.87 13.29
CA THR A 148 -11.82 -2.45 13.75
C THR A 148 -12.70 -2.86 12.57
N ASP A 149 -13.85 -3.51 12.83
CA ASP A 149 -14.84 -3.86 11.80
C ASP A 149 -15.85 -2.74 11.51
N GLU A 150 -15.58 -1.53 12.00
CA GLU A 150 -16.39 -0.36 11.67
C GLU A 150 -16.30 -0.03 10.17
N PRO A 151 -17.45 0.21 9.51
CA PRO A 151 -17.44 0.56 8.09
C PRO A 151 -17.01 2.02 7.91
N SER A 152 -16.03 2.25 7.04
CA SER A 152 -15.72 3.57 6.51
C SER A 152 -16.50 3.78 5.20
N PRO A 153 -17.38 4.78 5.11
CA PRO A 153 -18.20 5.00 3.92
C PRO A 153 -17.39 5.52 2.71
N ALA A 154 -16.26 6.18 2.96
CA ALA A 154 -15.48 6.87 1.93
C ALA A 154 -14.17 6.16 1.55
N TYR A 155 -13.62 5.30 2.42
CA TYR A 155 -12.29 4.72 2.24
C TYR A 155 -12.24 3.25 2.61
N SER A 156 -11.49 2.45 1.84
CA SER A 156 -11.32 1.04 2.18
C SER A 156 -10.36 0.86 3.37
N LYS A 157 -10.64 -0.13 4.22
CA LYS A 157 -9.77 -0.54 5.32
C LYS A 157 -8.35 -0.83 4.86
N ASP A 158 -8.20 -1.52 3.72
CA ASP A 158 -6.91 -1.89 3.16
C ASP A 158 -6.08 -0.67 2.76
N TRP A 159 -6.71 0.37 2.20
CA TRP A 159 -5.98 1.59 1.86
C TRP A 159 -5.59 2.40 3.11
N LEU A 160 -6.44 2.46 4.14
CA LEU A 160 -6.10 3.13 5.39
C LEU A 160 -4.93 2.43 6.10
N ARG A 161 -4.91 1.10 6.10
CA ARG A 161 -3.75 0.32 6.57
C ARG A 161 -2.52 0.60 5.72
N TRP A 162 -2.67 0.62 4.41
CA TRP A 162 -1.57 0.93 3.50
C TRP A 162 -0.94 2.30 3.82
N ILE A 163 -1.75 3.33 4.11
CA ILE A 163 -1.23 4.64 4.53
C ILE A 163 -0.40 4.52 5.82
N ILE A 164 -0.90 3.86 6.86
CA ILE A 164 -0.16 3.66 8.13
C ILE A 164 1.13 2.86 7.92
N ASP A 165 1.07 1.85 7.04
CA ASP A 165 2.19 0.95 6.78
C ASP A 165 3.28 1.60 5.91
N ASN A 166 2.96 2.65 5.14
CA ASN A 166 3.87 3.26 4.16
C ASN A 166 4.11 4.75 4.38
N ARG A 167 3.59 5.33 5.46
CA ARG A 167 3.84 6.71 5.87
C ARG A 167 4.26 6.77 7.31
N GLU A 168 4.88 7.88 7.65
CA GLU A 168 5.06 8.31 9.01
C GLU A 168 4.37 9.66 9.21
N ILE A 169 3.30 9.66 10.01
CA ILE A 169 2.47 10.84 10.21
C ILE A 169 2.79 11.39 11.60
N TYR A 170 3.29 12.61 11.63
CA TYR A 170 3.52 13.38 12.84
C TYR A 170 2.43 14.43 13.05
N ILE A 171 1.96 14.52 14.28
CA ILE A 171 1.03 15.54 14.75
C ILE A 171 1.66 16.22 15.96
N GLU A 172 1.90 17.53 15.89
CA GLU A 172 2.11 18.36 17.08
C GLU A 172 0.73 18.70 17.65
N ALA A 173 0.43 18.23 18.87
CA ALA A 173 -0.91 18.31 19.43
C ALA A 173 -1.44 19.76 19.48
N SER A 174 -0.59 20.71 19.85
CA SER A 174 -0.85 22.15 19.79
C SER A 174 0.47 22.90 19.88
N HIS A 175 0.76 23.75 18.89
CA HIS A 175 1.93 24.62 18.89
C HIS A 175 1.83 25.74 19.92
N ASN A 176 0.63 26.07 20.42
CA ASN A 176 0.44 27.02 21.50
C ASN A 176 -0.50 26.46 22.59
N PRO A 177 -0.02 25.52 23.43
CA PRO A 177 -0.87 24.86 24.43
C PRO A 177 -1.35 25.83 25.52
N TYR A 178 -0.55 26.84 25.87
CA TYR A 178 -0.99 27.90 26.78
C TYR A 178 -2.14 28.73 26.18
N GLY A 179 -1.98 29.17 24.93
CA GLY A 179 -3.02 29.93 24.24
C GLY A 179 -4.30 29.13 24.08
N PHE A 180 -4.19 27.81 23.84
CA PHE A 180 -5.32 26.89 23.74
C PHE A 180 -6.13 26.83 25.04
N ASP A 181 -5.45 26.66 26.19
CA ASP A 181 -6.10 26.59 27.50
C ASP A 181 -6.66 27.94 27.98
N THR A 182 -6.15 29.04 27.44
CA THR A 182 -6.55 30.39 27.81
C THR A 182 -7.42 31.09 26.76
N ASP A 183 -7.79 30.40 25.69
CA ASP A 183 -8.58 30.91 24.57
C ASP A 183 -8.03 32.23 24.00
N GLN A 184 -6.73 32.26 23.69
CA GLN A 184 -6.08 33.43 23.11
C GLN A 184 -5.06 33.08 22.03
N ARG A 185 -4.81 34.07 21.17
CA ARG A 185 -3.84 34.01 20.07
C ARG A 185 -2.40 33.78 20.55
N TYR A 186 -1.94 34.58 21.50
CA TYR A 186 -0.53 34.67 21.86
C TYR A 186 -0.09 33.59 22.85
N ASP A 187 1.21 33.37 22.94
CA ASP A 187 1.80 32.58 24.03
C ASP A 187 1.72 33.34 25.38
N SER A 188 2.26 32.73 26.44
CA SER A 188 2.24 33.34 27.78
C SER A 188 3.08 34.61 27.97
N HIS A 189 3.97 34.91 27.03
CA HIS A 189 4.73 36.15 27.01
C HIS A 189 4.04 37.24 26.18
N GLY A 190 2.92 36.92 25.51
CA GLY A 190 2.27 37.79 24.55
C GLY A 190 2.94 37.76 23.18
N TRP A 191 3.66 36.68 22.84
CA TRP A 191 4.33 36.51 21.55
C TRP A 191 3.43 35.79 20.54
N ASP A 192 3.50 36.23 19.29
CA ASP A 192 2.85 35.56 18.16
C ASP A 192 3.79 34.49 17.60
N LEU A 193 3.45 33.22 17.82
CA LEU A 193 4.32 32.09 17.43
C LEU A 193 4.37 31.89 15.91
N ASN A 194 3.44 32.46 15.13
CA ASN A 194 3.52 32.46 13.67
C ASN A 194 4.21 33.72 13.11
N ARG A 195 5.09 34.35 13.91
CA ARG A 195 5.94 35.49 13.53
C ARG A 195 7.40 35.34 13.94
N GLU A 196 7.76 34.23 14.57
CA GLU A 196 9.13 34.01 15.08
C GLU A 196 10.01 33.17 14.14
N ALA A 197 9.49 32.65 13.03
CA ALA A 197 10.29 31.86 12.10
C ALA A 197 11.33 32.71 11.37
N ASP A 198 12.48 32.13 11.02
CA ASP A 198 13.55 32.84 10.32
C ASP A 198 13.35 32.85 8.81
N MET A 199 12.33 33.59 8.35
CA MET A 199 12.12 33.81 6.92
C MET A 199 11.41 35.13 6.64
N GLY A 200 12.07 36.02 5.91
CA GLY A 200 11.59 37.37 5.62
C GLY A 200 11.24 38.11 6.91
N TRP A 201 12.08 37.98 7.95
CA TRP A 201 11.70 38.34 9.31
C TRP A 201 11.44 39.87 9.46
N ASP A 202 10.16 40.20 9.45
CA ASP A 202 9.58 41.51 9.77
C ASP A 202 8.25 41.21 10.48
N PRO A 203 8.30 40.88 11.78
CA PRO A 203 7.24 40.11 12.43
C PRO A 203 5.91 40.85 12.51
N GLY A 204 5.89 42.19 12.42
CA GLY A 204 4.66 43.00 12.51
C GLY A 204 3.90 42.92 13.83
N GLU A 205 4.18 41.93 14.68
CA GLU A 205 3.60 41.62 15.98
C GLU A 205 4.72 41.31 16.99
N PRO A 206 4.43 41.35 18.31
CA PRO A 206 5.43 41.02 19.33
C PRO A 206 5.92 39.58 19.22
N THR A 207 7.24 39.41 19.29
CA THR A 207 7.91 38.10 19.44
C THR A 207 9.05 38.23 20.44
N GLY A 208 9.68 37.11 20.80
CA GLY A 208 10.91 37.09 21.58
C GLY A 208 12.19 37.27 20.75
N GLY A 209 12.06 37.47 19.43
CA GLY A 209 13.11 37.27 18.44
C GLY A 209 12.85 36.02 17.60
N ILE A 210 13.78 35.73 16.68
CA ILE A 210 13.74 34.53 15.84
C ILE A 210 13.89 33.28 16.71
N TRP A 211 12.97 32.32 16.54
CA TRP A 211 12.90 31.06 17.27
C TRP A 211 13.14 31.21 18.78
N ALA A 212 12.51 32.23 19.39
CA ALA A 212 12.78 32.55 20.78
C ALA A 212 12.02 31.64 21.75
N SER A 213 10.78 31.27 21.39
CA SER A 213 9.92 30.41 22.20
C SER A 213 10.46 28.98 22.28
N VAL A 214 10.00 28.21 23.27
CA VAL A 214 10.32 26.76 23.37
C VAL A 214 9.64 25.99 22.23
N ASN A 215 8.41 26.38 21.88
CA ASN A 215 7.61 25.81 20.79
C ASN A 215 8.36 25.92 19.45
N GLY A 216 8.76 27.14 19.09
CA GLY A 216 9.50 27.40 17.87
C GLY A 216 10.85 26.68 17.81
N LYS A 217 11.63 26.68 18.90
CA LYS A 217 12.87 25.90 18.98
C LYS A 217 12.64 24.41 18.77
N THR A 218 11.54 23.88 19.30
CA THR A 218 11.19 22.46 19.20
C THR A 218 10.78 22.11 17.77
N LEU A 219 9.93 22.93 17.14
CA LEU A 219 9.54 22.75 15.75
C LEU A 219 10.74 22.81 14.79
N HIS A 220 11.60 23.83 14.94
CA HIS A 220 12.82 23.95 14.15
C HIS A 220 13.71 22.72 14.34
N ALA A 221 14.01 22.33 15.59
CA ALA A 221 14.83 21.16 15.85
C ALA A 221 14.22 19.88 15.27
N PHE A 222 12.89 19.73 15.36
CA PHE A 222 12.17 18.61 14.75
C PHE A 222 12.37 18.60 13.24
N VAL A 223 12.04 19.68 12.53
CA VAL A 223 12.14 19.72 11.06
C VAL A 223 13.57 19.41 10.58
N ASP A 224 14.60 19.90 11.27
CA ASP A 224 16.00 19.63 10.90
C ASP A 224 16.49 18.20 11.19
N ASN A 225 15.76 17.45 12.02
CA ASN A 225 16.05 16.06 12.33
C ASN A 225 15.18 15.09 11.51
N HIS A 226 14.36 15.57 10.58
CA HIS A 226 13.32 14.80 9.93
C HIS A 226 13.26 15.07 8.42
N THR A 227 12.97 14.04 7.62
CA THR A 227 12.81 14.17 6.17
C THR A 227 11.38 14.48 5.75
N VAL A 228 10.74 15.45 6.41
CA VAL A 228 9.34 15.83 6.15
C VAL A 228 9.13 16.25 4.68
N ARG A 229 8.25 15.56 3.94
CA ARG A 229 7.92 15.93 2.54
C ARG A 229 6.83 17.01 2.49
N LEU A 230 5.82 16.89 3.36
CA LEU A 230 4.66 17.78 3.41
C LEU A 230 4.33 18.10 4.86
N GLY A 231 3.81 19.30 5.08
CA GLY A 231 3.29 19.66 6.38
C GLY A 231 2.29 20.79 6.33
N GLY A 232 1.80 21.16 7.51
CA GLY A 232 0.96 22.33 7.62
C GLY A 232 0.65 22.72 9.04
N ASP A 233 0.36 24.00 9.20
CA ASP A 233 -0.09 24.60 10.45
C ASP A 233 -1.52 25.10 10.28
N PHE A 234 -2.45 24.59 11.08
CA PHE A 234 -3.85 24.95 10.96
C PHE A 234 -4.16 26.29 11.66
N HIS A 235 -4.95 27.13 10.99
CA HIS A 235 -5.42 28.43 11.49
C HIS A 235 -6.94 28.53 11.53
N GLY A 236 -7.41 29.65 12.08
CA GLY A 236 -8.81 30.06 12.05
C GLY A 236 -8.97 31.58 12.12
N GLY A 237 -10.13 32.05 11.67
CA GLY A 237 -10.44 33.48 11.49
C GLY A 237 -10.81 33.79 10.05
N ALA A 238 -10.40 32.95 9.11
CA ALA A 238 -10.80 33.00 7.71
C ALA A 238 -11.17 31.61 7.17
N ARG A 239 -11.50 31.55 5.87
CA ARG A 239 -11.61 30.31 5.11
C ARG A 239 -10.72 30.43 3.87
N LEU A 240 -9.48 29.95 3.99
CA LEU A 240 -8.44 30.10 2.98
C LEU A 240 -7.51 28.89 3.00
N LEU A 241 -6.80 28.64 1.91
CA LEU A 241 -5.69 27.68 1.84
C LEU A 241 -4.45 28.41 1.33
N LEU A 242 -3.53 28.66 2.25
CA LEU A 242 -2.41 29.56 2.01
C LEU A 242 -1.13 28.76 1.78
N TYR A 243 -0.31 29.24 0.84
CA TYR A 243 1.03 28.73 0.57
C TYR A 243 2.05 29.87 0.40
N PRO A 244 3.37 29.59 0.45
CA PRO A 244 4.41 30.61 0.35
C PRO A 244 4.33 31.47 -0.93
N TRP A 245 4.91 32.67 -0.99
CA TRP A 245 5.70 33.34 0.05
C TRP A 245 4.88 34.22 0.99
N GLY A 246 5.45 34.61 2.13
CA GLY A 246 4.81 35.45 3.15
C GLY A 246 4.94 36.97 2.93
N ASN A 247 6.11 37.46 2.54
CA ASN A 247 6.36 38.89 2.26
C ASN A 247 7.48 39.15 1.23
N MET A 248 8.09 38.08 0.71
CA MET A 248 9.24 38.10 -0.19
C MET A 248 8.82 37.96 -1.65
N HIS A 249 9.68 38.39 -2.57
CA HIS A 249 9.47 38.21 -4.01
C HIS A 249 8.16 38.84 -4.54
N SER A 250 7.76 39.98 -3.99
CA SER A 250 6.49 40.67 -4.32
C SER A 250 6.27 40.96 -5.81
N SER A 251 7.35 41.14 -6.58
CA SER A 251 7.29 41.39 -8.03
C SER A 251 7.19 40.12 -8.88
N ILE A 252 7.30 38.93 -8.28
CA ILE A 252 7.22 37.66 -9.01
C ILE A 252 5.77 37.24 -9.12
N VAL A 253 5.32 37.05 -10.36
CA VAL A 253 3.95 36.66 -10.69
C VAL A 253 3.94 35.24 -11.25
N GLY A 254 3.11 34.37 -10.67
CA GLY A 254 2.79 33.04 -11.18
C GLY A 254 1.36 33.01 -11.69
N THR A 255 1.13 32.42 -12.87
CA THR A 255 -0.22 32.21 -13.42
C THR A 255 -0.60 30.74 -13.31
N SER A 256 -1.68 30.46 -12.60
CA SER A 256 -2.24 29.12 -12.40
C SER A 256 -2.49 28.46 -13.75
N PRO A 257 -1.91 27.27 -14.02
CA PRO A 257 -2.19 26.53 -15.24
C PRO A 257 -3.60 25.92 -15.24
N ILE A 258 -4.23 25.81 -14.06
CA ILE A 258 -5.56 25.22 -13.89
C ILE A 258 -6.64 26.29 -14.07
N THR A 259 -6.47 27.45 -13.45
CA THR A 259 -7.54 28.47 -13.36
C THR A 259 -7.30 29.72 -14.21
N GLY A 260 -6.07 29.92 -14.69
CA GLY A 260 -5.62 31.13 -15.38
C GLY A 260 -5.50 32.36 -14.47
N TYR A 261 -5.75 32.22 -13.15
CA TYR A 261 -5.58 33.30 -12.19
C TYR A 261 -4.10 33.56 -11.93
N SER A 262 -3.72 34.81 -11.66
CA SER A 262 -2.32 35.16 -11.40
C SER A 262 -2.15 35.66 -9.97
N TYR A 263 -1.08 35.22 -9.34
CA TYR A 263 -0.71 35.54 -7.97
C TYR A 263 0.66 36.21 -7.95
N ASN A 264 0.80 37.29 -7.19
CA ASN A 264 2.07 37.87 -6.80
C ASN A 264 2.72 37.04 -5.69
N TYR A 265 3.98 37.33 -5.34
CA TYR A 265 4.73 36.59 -4.31
C TYR A 265 4.87 35.09 -4.64
N ALA A 266 4.87 34.74 -5.93
CA ALA A 266 4.84 33.36 -6.37
C ALA A 266 6.18 32.63 -6.11
N PRO A 267 6.18 31.44 -5.49
CA PRO A 267 7.38 30.69 -5.14
C PRO A 267 8.00 29.97 -6.34
N ALA A 268 9.23 29.46 -6.15
CA ALA A 268 9.95 28.71 -7.18
C ALA A 268 9.11 27.50 -7.69
N ASP A 269 8.48 26.77 -6.78
CA ASP A 269 7.64 25.61 -7.06
C ASP A 269 6.14 25.96 -7.23
N PHE A 270 5.84 27.20 -7.63
CA PHE A 270 4.48 27.75 -7.73
C PHE A 270 3.48 26.81 -8.38
N TYR A 271 3.83 26.18 -9.50
CA TYR A 271 2.90 25.33 -10.23
C TYR A 271 2.41 24.13 -9.41
N PHE A 272 3.29 23.54 -8.59
CA PHE A 272 2.94 22.41 -7.73
C PHE A 272 2.10 22.88 -6.55
N PHE A 273 2.48 23.98 -5.89
CA PHE A 273 1.68 24.58 -4.82
C PHE A 273 0.27 24.91 -5.30
N ASP A 274 0.13 25.60 -6.43
CA ASP A 274 -1.16 25.99 -7.00
C ASP A 274 -2.03 24.77 -7.32
N SER A 275 -1.52 23.84 -8.14
CA SER A 275 -2.29 22.71 -8.63
C SER A 275 -2.68 21.74 -7.50
N SER A 276 -1.75 21.46 -6.58
CA SER A 276 -2.01 20.58 -5.44
C SER A 276 -2.99 21.20 -4.45
N SER A 277 -2.90 22.50 -4.20
CA SER A 277 -3.77 23.21 -3.26
C SER A 277 -5.18 23.39 -3.80
N LEU A 278 -5.35 23.63 -5.11
CA LEU A 278 -6.67 23.67 -5.74
C LEU A 278 -7.36 22.31 -5.67
N ARG A 279 -6.66 21.21 -6.01
CA ARG A 279 -7.19 19.84 -5.86
C ARG A 279 -7.53 19.52 -4.41
N LEU A 280 -6.69 19.98 -3.47
CA LEU A 280 -6.96 19.82 -2.04
C LEU A 280 -8.21 20.56 -1.60
N GLY A 281 -8.41 21.79 -2.11
CA GLY A 281 -9.60 22.60 -1.84
C GLY A 281 -10.88 21.87 -2.24
N ASP A 282 -10.93 21.32 -3.46
CA ASP A 282 -12.06 20.52 -3.94
C ASP A 282 -12.29 19.27 -3.09
N TYR A 283 -11.21 18.55 -2.75
CA TYR A 283 -11.31 17.33 -1.97
C TYR A 283 -11.69 17.55 -0.50
N MET A 284 -11.21 18.62 0.13
CA MET A 284 -11.48 18.92 1.54
C MET A 284 -12.97 19.14 1.78
N GLY A 285 -13.65 19.77 0.84
CA GLY A 285 -15.08 20.06 0.84
C GLY A 285 -15.46 21.45 1.35
N ASP A 286 -16.76 21.72 1.37
CA ASP A 286 -17.29 23.08 1.42
C ASP A 286 -17.96 23.49 2.74
N TYR A 287 -17.83 22.71 3.82
CA TYR A 287 -18.49 23.01 5.09
C TYR A 287 -18.01 24.35 5.68
N GLY A 288 -16.70 24.61 5.66
CA GLY A 288 -16.12 25.90 6.01
C GLY A 288 -16.36 27.00 4.97
N GLY A 289 -16.83 26.64 3.78
CA GLY A 289 -16.91 27.46 2.59
C GLY A 289 -16.03 26.91 1.45
N ASN A 290 -16.41 27.24 0.21
CA ASN A 290 -15.71 26.79 -0.99
C ASN A 290 -14.28 27.35 -1.05
N LEU A 291 -13.34 26.50 -1.48
CA LEU A 291 -11.96 26.89 -1.74
C LEU A 291 -11.70 26.89 -3.24
N ASP A 292 -11.43 28.07 -3.80
CA ASP A 292 -11.17 28.26 -5.21
C ASP A 292 -9.98 29.21 -5.43
N LYS A 293 -9.73 29.61 -6.67
CA LYS A 293 -8.64 30.53 -7.03
C LYS A 293 -8.58 31.84 -6.21
N THR A 294 -9.67 32.27 -5.57
CA THR A 294 -9.69 33.49 -4.75
C THR A 294 -9.47 33.23 -3.26
N SER A 295 -9.61 31.99 -2.82
CA SER A 295 -9.40 31.55 -1.43
C SER A 295 -8.26 30.53 -1.29
N VAL A 296 -7.61 30.17 -2.39
CA VAL A 296 -6.40 29.34 -2.46
C VAL A 296 -5.31 30.16 -3.17
N GLY A 297 -4.14 30.32 -2.56
CA GLY A 297 -3.09 31.13 -3.16
C GLY A 297 -1.91 31.48 -2.26
N THR A 298 -1.04 32.35 -2.78
CA THR A 298 0.07 32.91 -2.01
C THR A 298 -0.44 33.74 -0.84
N ILE A 299 0.25 33.70 0.30
CA ILE A 299 -0.20 34.33 1.54
C ILE A 299 -0.68 35.79 1.31
N PRO A 300 0.12 36.73 0.78
CA PRO A 300 -0.30 38.13 0.63
C PRO A 300 -1.51 38.36 -0.27
N ASP A 301 -1.59 37.69 -1.41
CA ASP A 301 -2.68 37.92 -2.37
C ASP A 301 -4.00 37.34 -1.87
N THR A 302 -3.95 36.25 -1.10
CA THR A 302 -5.14 35.54 -0.63
C THR A 302 -5.62 36.04 0.72
N VAL A 303 -4.73 36.32 1.67
CA VAL A 303 -5.10 36.87 3.00
C VAL A 303 -5.24 38.39 2.98
N GLY A 304 -4.63 39.07 2.00
CA GLY A 304 -4.69 40.52 1.81
C GLY A 304 -3.63 41.32 2.58
N TYR A 305 -2.66 40.66 3.22
CA TYR A 305 -1.54 41.30 3.92
C TYR A 305 -0.30 40.40 3.95
N THR A 306 0.88 41.00 4.12
CA THR A 306 2.16 40.28 4.20
C THR A 306 2.42 39.68 5.58
N VAL A 307 3.04 38.52 5.63
CA VAL A 307 3.46 37.83 6.86
C VAL A 307 4.98 37.65 6.84
N GLY A 308 5.68 38.36 7.72
CA GLY A 308 7.09 38.12 8.03
C GLY A 308 7.25 37.15 9.19
N GLY A 309 8.20 36.23 9.09
CA GLY A 309 8.47 35.22 10.13
C GLY A 309 7.39 34.15 10.30
N GLY A 310 6.64 33.84 9.24
CA GLY A 310 5.66 32.76 9.24
C GLY A 310 6.30 31.38 9.05
N ILE A 311 5.68 30.35 9.64
CA ILE A 311 6.17 28.96 9.60
C ILE A 311 6.18 28.41 8.17
N SER A 312 5.10 28.63 7.40
CA SER A 312 4.97 28.10 6.02
C SER A 312 6.10 28.55 5.08
N PRO A 313 6.41 29.86 4.95
CA PRO A 313 7.57 30.31 4.17
C PRO A 313 8.91 29.73 4.64
N TRP A 314 9.12 29.63 5.95
CA TRP A 314 10.36 29.09 6.51
C TRP A 314 10.55 27.60 6.17
N ALA A 315 9.54 26.76 6.43
CA ALA A 315 9.61 25.32 6.18
C ALA A 315 9.83 25.02 4.69
N TYR A 316 9.36 25.90 3.80
CA TYR A 316 9.59 25.78 2.36
C TYR A 316 11.00 26.23 1.93
N GLY A 317 11.46 27.40 2.40
CA GLY A 317 12.54 28.13 1.75
C GLY A 317 13.84 28.32 2.52
N ALA A 318 13.88 28.00 3.82
CA ALA A 318 14.94 28.48 4.69
C ALA A 318 16.29 27.74 4.57
N ASP A 319 16.37 26.65 3.80
CA ASP A 319 17.65 25.98 3.49
C ASP A 319 18.42 26.82 2.44
N VAL A 320 19.18 27.81 2.90
CA VAL A 320 19.91 28.75 2.03
C VAL A 320 21.19 28.15 1.45
N GLU A 321 21.71 27.07 2.04
CA GLU A 321 22.80 26.31 1.41
C GLU A 321 22.35 25.63 0.11
N LYS A 322 21.10 25.10 0.09
CA LYS A 322 20.49 24.55 -1.14
C LYS A 322 19.84 25.64 -2.00
N ASN A 323 19.34 26.72 -1.40
CA ASN A 323 18.58 27.78 -2.06
C ASN A 323 19.18 29.18 -1.78
N PRO A 324 20.38 29.49 -2.29
CA PRO A 324 21.14 30.70 -1.93
C PRO A 324 20.50 32.03 -2.36
N VAL A 325 19.42 31.99 -3.13
CA VAL A 325 18.63 33.18 -3.51
C VAL A 325 17.84 33.70 -2.31
N GLU A 326 17.52 32.84 -1.34
CA GLU A 326 16.75 33.17 -0.15
C GLU A 326 17.61 33.72 1.00
N ASP A 327 18.95 33.64 0.88
CA ASP A 327 19.94 34.12 1.86
C ASP A 327 19.65 35.53 2.43
N PRO A 328 19.24 36.55 1.64
CA PRO A 328 18.91 37.87 2.19
C PRO A 328 17.69 37.91 3.14
N TYR A 329 16.93 36.82 3.25
CA TYR A 329 15.70 36.72 4.02
C TYR A 329 15.80 35.79 5.23
N VAL A 330 16.94 35.13 5.42
CA VAL A 330 17.23 34.21 6.52
C VAL A 330 18.44 34.74 7.27
N ASN A 331 18.45 34.67 8.60
CA ASN A 331 19.57 35.14 9.42
C ASN A 331 20.48 33.96 9.80
N ASP A 332 20.89 33.18 8.79
CA ASP A 332 21.64 31.93 8.95
C ASP A 332 23.02 32.18 9.61
N GLU A 333 23.63 33.35 9.44
CA GLU A 333 24.91 33.66 10.08
C GLU A 333 24.79 33.80 11.60
N THR A 334 23.58 34.01 12.12
CA THR A 334 23.29 34.10 13.55
C THR A 334 22.62 32.83 14.08
N PHE A 335 21.66 32.28 13.33
CA PHE A 335 20.80 31.18 13.80
C PHE A 335 21.09 29.82 13.15
N GLY A 336 22.00 29.77 12.17
CA GLY A 336 22.33 28.57 11.40
C GLY A 336 21.41 28.35 10.20
N ASN A 337 21.86 27.53 9.26
CA ASN A 337 21.04 27.05 8.14
C ASN A 337 19.99 26.03 8.61
N TYR A 338 18.95 25.81 7.80
CA TYR A 338 17.81 24.94 8.08
C TYR A 338 17.74 23.75 7.10
N PRO A 339 18.59 22.71 7.24
CA PRO A 339 18.66 21.59 6.30
C PRO A 339 17.36 20.77 6.19
N GLY A 340 16.47 20.86 7.18
CA GLY A 340 15.14 20.24 7.18
C GLY A 340 14.09 20.95 6.30
N ALA A 341 14.39 22.16 5.81
CA ALA A 341 13.47 22.90 4.94
C ALA A 341 13.40 22.34 3.50
N GLY A 342 12.52 22.88 2.67
CA GLY A 342 12.14 22.30 1.38
C GLY A 342 10.90 21.40 1.46
N VAL A 343 10.05 21.67 2.46
CA VAL A 343 8.78 20.99 2.73
C VAL A 343 7.64 21.66 1.97
N LEU A 344 6.69 20.89 1.42
CA LEU A 344 5.43 21.46 0.94
C LEU A 344 4.57 21.83 2.15
N TRP A 345 4.66 23.08 2.57
CA TRP A 345 3.98 23.56 3.77
C TRP A 345 2.78 24.44 3.45
N LEU A 346 1.59 24.03 3.87
CA LEU A 346 0.35 24.79 3.72
C LEU A 346 -0.12 25.35 5.07
N SER A 347 -0.78 26.50 5.05
CA SER A 347 -1.45 27.05 6.25
C SER A 347 -2.96 27.15 6.01
N PRO A 348 -3.74 26.08 6.25
CA PRO A 348 -5.19 26.09 6.05
C PRO A 348 -5.88 26.93 7.12
N GLU A 349 -6.61 27.94 6.70
CA GLU A 349 -7.57 28.71 7.50
C GLU A 349 -8.91 27.97 7.49
N MET A 350 -9.19 27.25 8.57
CA MET A 350 -10.26 26.26 8.56
C MET A 350 -11.65 26.87 8.70
N SER A 351 -11.80 27.89 9.54
CA SER A 351 -13.09 28.41 9.96
C SER A 351 -13.07 29.90 10.23
N TYR A 352 -14.13 30.63 9.82
CA TYR A 352 -14.27 32.06 10.13
C TYR A 352 -14.32 32.37 11.63
N THR A 353 -14.96 31.50 12.41
CA THR A 353 -14.90 31.59 13.87
C THR A 353 -13.67 30.84 14.34
N LYS A 354 -12.75 31.50 15.02
CA LYS A 354 -11.49 30.91 15.51
C LYS A 354 -11.72 29.72 16.44
N ASN A 355 -12.59 29.91 17.43
CA ASN A 355 -12.96 28.89 18.41
C ASN A 355 -14.45 28.51 18.27
N PRO A 356 -14.85 27.74 17.25
CA PRO A 356 -16.26 27.49 16.97
C PRO A 356 -16.89 26.53 17.99
N ASP A 357 -18.23 26.52 18.00
CA ASP A 357 -19.01 25.60 18.85
C ASP A 357 -18.71 24.13 18.52
N GLN A 358 -18.77 23.26 19.52
CA GLN A 358 -18.52 21.82 19.35
C GLN A 358 -19.39 21.18 18.28
N SER A 359 -20.61 21.69 18.07
CA SER A 359 -21.46 21.18 16.99
C SER A 359 -20.81 21.34 15.61
N THR A 360 -19.87 22.25 15.40
CA THR A 360 -19.26 22.45 14.09
C THR A 360 -18.25 21.36 13.69
N PHE A 361 -17.91 20.42 14.57
CA PHE A 361 -16.94 19.37 14.27
C PHE A 361 -17.54 18.14 13.58
N GLY A 362 -18.82 17.85 13.83
CA GLY A 362 -19.53 16.72 13.19
C GLY A 362 -19.23 15.37 13.82
N ASN A 363 -19.26 14.31 13.01
CA ASN A 363 -18.89 12.94 13.41
C ASN A 363 -18.49 12.12 12.16
N ASP A 364 -18.33 10.79 12.30
CA ASP A 364 -17.89 9.90 11.21
C ASP A 364 -18.81 9.89 9.99
N THR A 365 -20.09 10.25 10.18
CA THR A 365 -21.14 10.25 9.14
C THR A 365 -21.72 11.63 8.83
N VAL A 366 -21.40 12.64 9.65
CA VAL A 366 -21.84 14.02 9.48
C VAL A 366 -20.62 14.87 9.17
N ALA A 367 -20.37 15.08 7.87
CA ALA A 367 -19.24 15.87 7.39
C ALA A 367 -19.35 17.33 7.85
N ARG A 368 -18.36 17.76 8.63
CA ARG A 368 -18.12 19.15 9.05
C ARG A 368 -16.60 19.37 9.21
N TYR A 369 -16.14 20.28 10.06
CA TYR A 369 -14.71 20.57 10.21
C TYR A 369 -13.85 19.34 10.57
N GLY A 370 -14.36 18.38 11.34
CA GLY A 370 -13.62 17.14 11.63
C GLY A 370 -13.37 16.28 10.38
N ALA A 371 -14.31 16.27 9.43
CA ALA A 371 -14.12 15.60 8.14
C ALA A 371 -13.15 16.37 7.24
N GLU A 372 -13.18 17.70 7.26
CA GLU A 372 -12.25 18.53 6.50
C GLU A 372 -10.80 18.32 6.97
N ILE A 373 -10.54 18.35 8.28
CA ILE A 373 -9.21 18.07 8.84
C ILE A 373 -8.71 16.67 8.43
N ARG A 374 -9.58 15.65 8.55
CA ARG A 374 -9.25 14.30 8.07
C ARG A 374 -8.84 14.30 6.60
N ARG A 375 -9.60 14.99 5.74
CA ARG A 375 -9.35 15.02 4.30
C ARG A 375 -8.03 15.74 3.99
N VAL A 376 -7.71 16.82 4.69
CA VAL A 376 -6.40 17.48 4.56
C VAL A 376 -5.27 16.50 4.85
N ILE A 377 -5.30 15.87 6.02
CA ILE A 377 -4.22 15.00 6.46
C ILE A 377 -4.10 13.76 5.54
N LEU A 378 -5.22 13.15 5.14
CA LEU A 378 -5.20 12.01 4.21
C LEU A 378 -4.62 12.36 2.84
N ALA A 379 -5.04 13.49 2.25
CA ALA A 379 -4.57 13.90 0.93
C ALA A 379 -3.08 14.21 0.93
N GLN A 380 -2.61 14.89 1.97
CA GLN A 380 -1.21 15.24 2.14
C GLN A 380 -0.34 14.00 2.45
N ALA A 381 -0.82 13.10 3.32
CA ALA A 381 -0.16 11.83 3.60
C ALA A 381 -0.05 10.97 2.33
N ASP A 382 -1.10 10.87 1.50
CA ASP A 382 -1.02 10.16 0.23
C ASP A 382 0.03 10.77 -0.71
N LEU A 383 -0.02 12.10 -0.91
CA LEU A 383 0.84 12.86 -1.81
C LEU A 383 2.34 12.82 -1.44
N ALA A 384 2.68 12.42 -0.21
CA ALA A 384 4.05 12.30 0.27
C ALA A 384 4.97 11.50 -0.64
N GLN A 385 4.46 10.45 -1.26
CA GLN A 385 5.26 9.66 -2.20
C GLN A 385 4.39 8.90 -3.19
N PRO A 386 4.75 8.88 -4.48
CA PRO A 386 4.02 8.12 -5.48
C PRO A 386 4.04 6.61 -5.22
N TYR A 387 2.99 5.93 -5.66
CA TYR A 387 2.91 4.47 -5.60
C TYR A 387 1.93 3.92 -6.62
N LEU A 388 2.12 2.66 -7.01
CA LEU A 388 1.20 1.93 -7.88
C LEU A 388 0.55 0.79 -7.12
N ARG A 389 -0.77 0.68 -7.22
CA ARG A 389 -1.55 -0.35 -6.52
C ARG A 389 -2.45 -1.14 -7.45
N TRP A 390 -2.42 -2.47 -7.30
CA TRP A 390 -3.40 -3.36 -7.92
C TRP A 390 -4.81 -3.09 -7.38
N GLN A 391 -5.81 -3.15 -8.26
CA GLN A 391 -7.21 -2.95 -7.90
C GLN A 391 -7.91 -4.29 -7.65
N GLY A 392 -9.04 -4.27 -6.92
CA GLY A 392 -9.74 -5.48 -6.49
C GLY A 392 -10.36 -6.33 -7.62
N ASP A 393 -10.55 -5.76 -8.82
CA ASP A 393 -11.01 -6.49 -10.02
C ASP A 393 -9.85 -7.05 -10.88
N SER A 394 -8.61 -6.82 -10.45
CA SER A 394 -7.39 -7.41 -11.03
C SER A 394 -7.25 -8.88 -10.63
N ALA A 395 -6.48 -9.65 -11.40
CA ALA A 395 -5.88 -10.89 -10.93
C ALA A 395 -5.11 -10.64 -9.62
N GLN A 396 -5.22 -11.60 -8.71
CA GLN A 396 -4.62 -11.55 -7.38
C GLN A 396 -3.29 -12.30 -7.34
N ASN A 397 -2.45 -11.93 -6.38
CA ASN A 397 -1.16 -12.58 -6.21
C ASN A 397 -1.35 -14.05 -5.83
N GLN A 398 -0.61 -14.93 -6.52
CA GLN A 398 -0.70 -16.39 -6.46
C GLN A 398 -1.95 -17.00 -7.10
N ASP A 399 -2.68 -16.26 -7.95
CA ASP A 399 -3.79 -16.83 -8.71
C ASP A 399 -3.31 -17.95 -9.65
N VAL A 400 -4.18 -18.94 -9.83
CA VAL A 400 -4.01 -20.01 -10.83
C VAL A 400 -5.06 -19.82 -11.93
N VAL A 401 -4.60 -19.63 -13.16
CA VAL A 401 -5.46 -19.39 -14.34
C VAL A 401 -5.18 -20.41 -15.43
N TYR A 402 -6.16 -20.67 -16.30
CA TYR A 402 -5.99 -21.60 -17.41
C TYR A 402 -5.43 -20.90 -18.64
N THR A 403 -4.69 -21.62 -19.48
CA THR A 403 -4.31 -21.16 -20.82
C THR A 403 -5.54 -20.73 -21.62
N ASN A 404 -5.37 -19.75 -22.49
CA ASN A 404 -6.42 -19.18 -23.35
C ASN A 404 -7.57 -18.47 -22.59
N THR A 405 -7.43 -18.26 -21.29
CA THR A 405 -8.35 -17.41 -20.52
C THR A 405 -7.88 -15.94 -20.51
N LEU A 406 -8.85 -15.03 -20.34
CA LEU A 406 -8.57 -13.60 -20.21
C LEU A 406 -8.15 -13.31 -18.77
N VAL A 407 -6.94 -12.79 -18.60
CA VAL A 407 -6.43 -12.30 -17.32
C VAL A 407 -6.53 -10.78 -17.32
N ASN A 408 -7.38 -10.23 -16.45
CA ASN A 408 -7.50 -8.78 -16.26
C ASN A 408 -6.45 -8.32 -15.24
N ILE A 409 -5.64 -7.35 -15.61
CA ILE A 409 -4.71 -6.67 -14.72
C ILE A 409 -5.15 -5.22 -14.62
N THR A 410 -5.51 -4.80 -13.41
CA THR A 410 -6.06 -3.46 -13.16
C THR A 410 -5.23 -2.76 -12.08
N TRP A 411 -4.80 -1.52 -12.32
CA TRP A 411 -3.99 -0.75 -11.37
C TRP A 411 -4.35 0.74 -11.35
N GLN A 412 -3.91 1.41 -10.29
CA GLN A 412 -3.94 2.87 -10.17
C GLN A 412 -2.55 3.39 -9.82
N VAL A 413 -2.27 4.62 -10.25
CA VAL A 413 -1.11 5.41 -9.83
C VAL A 413 -1.60 6.53 -8.90
N ASN A 414 -1.02 6.61 -7.71
CA ASN A 414 -1.43 7.53 -6.64
C ASN A 414 -0.22 8.28 -6.06
N GLY A 415 -0.42 9.12 -5.04
CA GLY A 415 0.64 9.90 -4.40
C GLY A 415 1.29 10.94 -5.32
N SER A 416 0.58 11.39 -6.35
CA SER A 416 1.05 12.30 -7.40
C SER A 416 -0.05 13.25 -7.85
N MET A 417 0.31 14.28 -8.63
CA MET A 417 -0.62 15.20 -9.29
C MET A 417 -0.94 14.76 -10.72
N VAL A 418 0.04 14.20 -11.42
CA VAL A 418 -0.10 13.76 -12.82
C VAL A 418 0.68 12.47 -13.10
N VAL A 419 0.12 11.59 -13.93
CA VAL A 419 0.80 10.42 -14.50
C VAL A 419 1.29 10.76 -15.89
N ASP A 420 2.61 10.83 -16.06
CA ASP A 420 3.21 11.09 -17.36
C ASP A 420 3.22 9.85 -18.24
N HIS A 421 3.51 8.69 -17.65
CA HIS A 421 3.57 7.40 -18.34
C HIS A 421 3.16 6.27 -17.40
N THR A 422 2.40 5.27 -17.85
CA THR A 422 2.23 4.02 -17.10
C THR A 422 1.89 2.83 -17.99
N TYR A 423 2.46 1.66 -17.66
CA TYR A 423 2.23 0.41 -18.39
C TYR A 423 2.67 -0.81 -17.56
N LEU A 424 2.36 -2.02 -18.03
CA LEU A 424 2.83 -3.26 -17.41
C LEU A 424 4.14 -3.74 -18.02
N GLN A 425 5.04 -4.23 -17.16
CA GLN A 425 6.16 -5.10 -17.54
C GLN A 425 5.89 -6.50 -17.01
N PHE A 426 6.08 -7.52 -17.85
CA PHE A 426 5.83 -8.90 -17.43
C PHE A 426 6.66 -9.95 -18.18
N GLY A 427 6.78 -11.13 -17.57
CA GLY A 427 7.47 -12.27 -18.13
C GLY A 427 7.60 -13.43 -17.14
N ASN A 428 8.52 -14.36 -17.41
CA ASN A 428 8.74 -15.53 -16.56
C ASN A 428 9.86 -15.36 -15.52
N ASN A 429 10.45 -14.16 -15.41
CA ASN A 429 11.45 -13.85 -14.40
C ASN A 429 10.77 -13.30 -13.13
N PRO A 430 11.08 -13.81 -11.92
CA PRO A 430 10.54 -13.27 -10.67
C PRO A 430 10.89 -11.80 -10.37
N ASP A 431 11.86 -11.21 -11.09
CA ASP A 431 12.20 -9.79 -11.04
C ASP A 431 11.80 -9.06 -12.34
N PRO A 432 10.50 -8.78 -12.54
CA PRO A 432 10.01 -8.11 -13.74
C PRO A 432 10.36 -6.61 -13.80
N VAL A 433 10.86 -6.02 -12.70
CA VAL A 433 11.34 -4.63 -12.66
C VAL A 433 12.61 -4.49 -13.51
N HIS A 434 13.56 -5.42 -13.36
CA HIS A 434 14.84 -5.38 -14.07
C HIS A 434 14.88 -6.30 -15.28
N THR A 435 14.08 -7.37 -15.32
CA THR A 435 14.08 -8.35 -16.41
C THR A 435 12.68 -8.80 -16.79
N TRP A 436 12.20 -8.37 -17.97
CA TRP A 436 10.89 -8.73 -18.51
C TRP A 436 10.99 -9.25 -19.95
N THR A 437 9.94 -9.89 -20.45
CA THR A 437 9.86 -10.36 -21.85
C THR A 437 8.87 -9.56 -22.68
N SER A 438 7.89 -8.91 -22.03
CA SER A 438 6.78 -8.23 -22.68
C SER A 438 6.39 -6.97 -21.92
N THR A 439 5.79 -6.02 -22.63
CA THR A 439 5.15 -4.83 -22.06
C THR A 439 3.79 -4.60 -22.70
N THR A 440 2.91 -3.86 -22.03
CA THR A 440 1.65 -3.37 -22.63
C THR A 440 1.86 -2.00 -23.30
N THR A 441 0.78 -1.45 -23.84
CA THR A 441 0.77 -0.07 -24.36
C THR A 441 1.07 0.90 -23.23
N ASP A 442 1.83 1.95 -23.56
CA ASP A 442 2.09 3.07 -22.65
C ASP A 442 0.88 4.00 -22.62
N HIS A 443 0.37 4.27 -21.42
CA HIS A 443 -0.68 5.24 -21.17
C HIS A 443 -0.02 6.57 -20.78
N ASP A 444 0.04 7.50 -21.75
CA ASP A 444 0.77 8.78 -21.66
C ASP A 444 -0.11 10.01 -21.94
N GLU A 445 -1.44 9.86 -21.84
CA GLU A 445 -2.43 10.90 -22.24
C GLU A 445 -2.29 12.21 -21.44
N HIS A 446 -1.69 12.12 -20.26
CA HIS A 446 -1.47 13.24 -19.34
C HIS A 446 -0.01 13.71 -19.27
N SER A 447 0.89 13.16 -20.10
CA SER A 447 2.29 13.58 -20.16
C SER A 447 2.43 15.09 -20.37
N GLY A 448 3.18 15.74 -19.46
CA GLY A 448 3.39 17.20 -19.48
C GLY A 448 2.19 18.05 -19.08
N GLN A 449 1.08 17.45 -18.64
CA GLN A 449 -0.03 18.17 -18.00
C GLN A 449 0.29 18.44 -16.52
N TYR A 450 -0.49 19.30 -15.86
CA TYR A 450 -0.34 19.60 -14.43
C TYR A 450 -1.18 18.67 -13.55
N ILE A 451 -2.29 18.14 -14.05
CA ILE A 451 -3.14 17.19 -13.33
C ILE A 451 -3.64 16.11 -14.30
N GLY A 452 -3.84 14.88 -13.81
CA GLY A 452 -4.53 13.83 -14.55
C GLY A 452 -3.83 12.47 -14.54
N GLY A 453 -4.59 11.42 -14.83
CA GLY A 453 -4.14 10.02 -14.83
C GLY A 453 -4.04 9.39 -13.45
N THR A 454 -4.33 10.14 -12.38
CA THR A 454 -4.14 9.66 -11.01
C THR A 454 -5.43 9.07 -10.44
N GLY A 455 -5.33 8.18 -9.45
CA GLY A 455 -6.52 7.74 -8.70
C GLY A 455 -7.22 8.85 -7.90
N TRP A 456 -6.61 10.05 -7.88
CA TRP A 456 -7.13 11.28 -7.27
C TRP A 456 -7.79 12.23 -8.28
N ASP A 457 -7.89 11.86 -9.56
CA ASP A 457 -8.59 12.71 -10.53
C ASP A 457 -10.06 12.88 -10.11
N ASN A 458 -10.56 14.11 -10.25
CA ASN A 458 -11.91 14.51 -9.82
C ASN A 458 -12.19 14.26 -8.32
N ALA A 459 -11.15 14.27 -7.48
CA ALA A 459 -11.34 14.19 -6.04
C ALA A 459 -12.18 15.38 -5.54
N LEU A 460 -13.30 15.08 -4.88
CA LEU A 460 -14.29 16.07 -4.46
C LEU A 460 -14.97 15.61 -3.17
N ASP A 461 -15.07 16.49 -2.18
CA ASP A 461 -15.82 16.24 -0.94
C ASP A 461 -15.48 14.90 -0.23
N GLY A 462 -14.19 14.56 -0.17
CA GLY A 462 -13.71 13.33 0.46
C GLY A 462 -13.90 12.06 -0.38
N HIS A 463 -14.30 12.18 -1.64
CA HIS A 463 -14.44 11.06 -2.56
C HIS A 463 -13.40 11.14 -3.66
N THR A 464 -12.77 10.00 -3.96
CA THR A 464 -11.87 9.82 -5.11
C THR A 464 -12.52 8.88 -6.11
N ALA A 465 -12.62 9.28 -7.36
CA ALA A 465 -13.10 8.44 -8.47
C ALA A 465 -12.17 8.57 -9.66
N GLY A 466 -10.86 8.58 -9.39
CA GLY A 466 -9.85 8.87 -10.38
C GLY A 466 -9.58 7.72 -11.34
N THR A 467 -8.50 7.89 -12.08
CA THR A 467 -8.15 7.03 -13.21
C THR A 467 -7.71 5.65 -12.74
N THR A 468 -8.24 4.63 -13.40
CA THR A 468 -7.88 3.22 -13.21
C THR A 468 -7.50 2.64 -14.56
N TYR A 469 -6.28 2.13 -14.65
CA TYR A 469 -5.72 1.52 -15.85
C TYR A 469 -6.03 0.03 -15.87
N LYS A 470 -6.29 -0.52 -17.06
CA LYS A 470 -6.67 -1.92 -17.23
C LYS A 470 -6.11 -2.52 -18.49
N GLU A 471 -5.54 -3.70 -18.35
CA GLU A 471 -5.03 -4.52 -19.44
C GLU A 471 -5.62 -5.92 -19.37
N THR A 472 -5.89 -6.51 -20.53
CA THR A 472 -6.41 -7.87 -20.63
C THR A 472 -5.43 -8.71 -21.43
N ILE A 473 -4.84 -9.72 -20.79
CA ILE A 473 -3.76 -10.54 -21.35
C ILE A 473 -4.23 -12.00 -21.45
N THR A 474 -3.84 -12.69 -22.53
CA THR A 474 -4.10 -14.12 -22.72
C THR A 474 -2.79 -14.88 -22.83
N PHE A 475 -2.65 -15.93 -22.02
CA PHE A 475 -1.48 -16.80 -22.03
C PHE A 475 -1.79 -18.11 -22.75
N THR A 476 -0.98 -18.46 -23.74
CA THR A 476 -1.14 -19.71 -24.51
C THR A 476 -0.23 -20.83 -24.05
N THR A 477 0.73 -20.52 -23.17
CA THR A 477 1.73 -21.47 -22.66
C THR A 477 1.61 -21.54 -21.14
N PRO A 478 1.54 -22.75 -20.54
CA PRO A 478 1.62 -22.90 -19.10
C PRO A 478 2.96 -22.39 -18.54
N GLY A 479 2.95 -21.83 -17.35
CA GLY A 479 4.13 -21.31 -16.69
C GLY A 479 3.82 -20.34 -15.56
N GLU A 480 4.88 -19.89 -14.89
CA GLU A 480 4.80 -18.86 -13.86
C GLU A 480 5.04 -17.49 -14.53
N TYR A 481 4.16 -16.53 -14.29
CA TYR A 481 4.23 -15.19 -14.87
C TYR A 481 4.22 -14.13 -13.77
N TYR A 482 5.12 -13.16 -13.90
CA TYR A 482 5.34 -12.09 -12.95
C TYR A 482 5.12 -10.74 -13.63
N PHE A 483 4.41 -9.84 -12.95
CA PHE A 483 4.03 -8.51 -13.46
C PHE A 483 4.43 -7.44 -12.46
N VAL A 484 4.77 -6.27 -13.00
CA VAL A 484 4.73 -4.99 -12.30
C VAL A 484 4.03 -3.97 -13.18
N ALA A 485 3.20 -3.13 -12.56
CA ALA A 485 2.85 -1.86 -13.14
C ALA A 485 4.02 -0.90 -12.90
N LYS A 486 4.38 -0.15 -13.93
CA LYS A 486 5.43 0.85 -13.93
C LYS A 486 4.81 2.21 -14.22
N GLY A 487 5.24 3.26 -13.52
CA GLY A 487 4.71 4.61 -13.69
C GLY A 487 5.75 5.71 -13.54
N GLN A 488 5.65 6.76 -14.33
CA GLN A 488 6.39 8.02 -14.19
C GLN A 488 5.39 9.14 -13.93
N VAL A 489 5.71 10.03 -12.98
CA VAL A 489 4.75 11.01 -12.45
C VAL A 489 5.38 12.38 -12.28
N ASP A 490 4.55 13.42 -12.29
CA ASP A 490 4.90 14.79 -11.88
C ASP A 490 6.08 15.43 -12.64
N GLN A 491 6.43 14.96 -13.85
CA GLN A 491 7.64 15.40 -14.55
C GLN A 491 7.59 16.87 -15.00
N VAL A 492 6.41 17.45 -15.15
CA VAL A 492 6.25 18.88 -15.44
C VAL A 492 6.76 19.76 -14.30
N TYR A 493 6.71 19.25 -13.06
CA TYR A 493 6.97 20.03 -11.85
C TYR A 493 8.45 20.21 -11.52
N LYS A 494 9.35 19.57 -12.26
CA LYS A 494 10.78 19.92 -12.21
C LYS A 494 11.06 21.33 -12.73
N ASN A 495 10.11 21.92 -13.46
CA ASN A 495 10.25 23.28 -14.00
C ASN A 495 9.91 24.31 -12.93
N VAL A 496 10.90 25.11 -12.56
CA VAL A 496 10.79 26.22 -11.62
C VAL A 496 10.20 27.45 -12.30
N LEU A 497 9.29 28.16 -11.62
CA LEU A 497 8.84 29.49 -12.03
C LEU A 497 10.03 30.46 -11.97
N ARG A 498 10.24 31.31 -12.99
CA ARG A 498 11.35 32.30 -12.99
C ARG A 498 12.73 31.69 -12.65
N PRO A 499 13.22 30.74 -13.46
CA PRO A 499 14.52 30.12 -13.23
C PRO A 499 15.70 31.09 -13.38
N ASP A 500 15.46 32.27 -13.95
CA ASP A 500 16.40 33.40 -13.97
C ASP A 500 16.59 34.06 -12.59
N VAL A 501 15.65 33.83 -11.67
CA VAL A 501 15.68 34.32 -10.28
C VAL A 501 16.06 33.19 -9.33
N TYR A 502 15.25 32.12 -9.27
CA TYR A 502 15.40 31.06 -8.28
C TYR A 502 16.39 29.95 -8.69
N GLY A 503 16.92 30.01 -9.90
CA GLY A 503 17.69 28.91 -10.48
C GLY A 503 16.80 27.82 -11.08
N SER A 504 17.42 26.74 -11.57
CA SER A 504 16.72 25.73 -12.39
C SER A 504 16.22 24.51 -11.61
N ASN A 505 16.48 24.43 -10.31
CA ASN A 505 16.13 23.27 -9.50
C ASN A 505 14.97 23.61 -8.55
N PRO A 506 13.97 22.72 -8.42
CA PRO A 506 12.88 22.92 -7.46
C PRO A 506 13.43 23.04 -6.04
N TYR A 507 12.71 23.70 -5.13
CA TYR A 507 13.09 23.74 -3.71
C TYR A 507 12.52 22.52 -2.99
N LEU A 508 11.27 22.15 -3.32
CA LEU A 508 10.56 21.01 -2.73
C LEU A 508 11.31 19.68 -2.90
N ARG A 509 11.63 19.03 -1.78
CA ARG A 509 12.28 17.71 -1.77
C ARG A 509 11.43 16.63 -2.41
N LEU A 510 10.11 16.69 -2.24
CA LEU A 510 9.18 15.71 -2.84
C LEU A 510 9.20 15.75 -4.38
N ILE A 511 9.46 16.92 -4.99
CA ILE A 511 9.58 17.07 -6.45
C ILE A 511 10.92 16.50 -6.89
N LYS A 512 12.02 16.81 -6.18
CA LYS A 512 13.35 16.26 -6.46
C LYS A 512 13.32 14.73 -6.41
N GLU A 513 12.69 14.16 -5.39
CA GLU A 513 12.52 12.71 -5.20
C GLU A 513 11.86 12.04 -6.41
N ARG A 514 10.82 12.64 -7.01
CA ARG A 514 10.05 11.99 -8.09
C ARG A 514 10.47 12.38 -9.52
N THR A 515 11.40 13.33 -9.66
CA THR A 515 11.78 13.87 -10.99
C THR A 515 13.28 13.81 -11.29
N ASN A 516 14.12 13.34 -10.35
CA ASN A 516 15.56 13.30 -10.52
C ASN A 516 16.18 12.00 -9.96
N ASP A 517 16.55 11.07 -10.85
CA ASP A 517 17.20 9.78 -10.49
C ASP A 517 18.54 9.92 -9.76
N SER A 518 19.17 11.11 -9.82
CA SER A 518 20.45 11.38 -9.15
C SER A 518 20.28 12.18 -7.85
N TYR A 519 19.05 12.53 -7.48
CA TYR A 519 18.82 13.19 -6.20
C TYR A 519 19.05 12.22 -5.06
N HIS A 520 19.78 12.69 -4.06
CA HIS A 520 20.08 11.94 -2.87
C HIS A 520 20.26 12.94 -1.73
N GLU A 521 19.45 12.79 -0.69
CA GLU A 521 19.52 13.59 0.53
C GLU A 521 19.69 12.67 1.72
N VAL A 522 20.63 13.01 2.60
CA VAL A 522 20.89 12.29 3.85
C VAL A 522 20.84 13.32 4.97
N LEU A 523 20.02 13.04 5.98
CA LEU A 523 19.95 13.81 7.22
C LEU A 523 20.25 12.88 8.40
N GLU A 524 21.04 13.36 9.35
CA GLU A 524 21.27 12.64 10.60
C GLU A 524 20.24 13.12 11.62
N GLY A 525 19.13 12.40 11.70
CA GLY A 525 18.01 12.67 12.59
C GLY A 525 18.22 12.17 14.02
N SER A 526 17.22 12.43 14.87
CA SER A 526 17.29 12.14 16.30
C SER A 526 17.13 10.65 16.64
N ASP A 527 16.53 9.88 15.73
CA ASP A 527 16.30 8.44 15.78
C ASP A 527 17.16 7.65 14.78
N GLY A 528 17.92 8.32 13.91
CA GLY A 528 18.94 7.73 13.04
C GLY A 528 19.12 8.47 11.72
N THR A 529 19.71 7.79 10.73
CA THR A 529 19.96 8.38 9.41
C THR A 529 18.70 8.29 8.56
N GLU A 530 18.20 9.43 8.13
CA GLU A 530 17.09 9.60 7.21
C GLU A 530 17.62 9.80 5.78
N GLU A 531 17.03 9.10 4.79
CA GLU A 531 17.49 9.14 3.40
C GLU A 531 16.33 9.36 2.43
N ILE A 532 16.54 10.25 1.45
CA ILE A 532 15.66 10.42 0.30
C ILE A 532 16.45 10.05 -0.95
N ILE A 533 15.99 9.02 -1.64
CA ILE A 533 16.58 8.58 -2.91
C ILE A 533 15.63 8.96 -4.04
N GLY A 534 16.15 9.71 -5.00
CA GLY A 534 15.41 10.14 -6.17
C GLY A 534 15.19 9.02 -7.18
N GLN A 535 13.98 8.96 -7.73
CA GLN A 535 13.59 8.02 -8.78
C GLN A 535 12.50 8.62 -9.68
N THR A 536 12.68 8.45 -10.99
CA THR A 536 11.72 8.90 -12.01
C THR A 536 10.69 7.84 -12.34
N TRP A 537 10.95 6.58 -12.01
CA TRP A 537 10.06 5.45 -12.26
C TRP A 537 9.68 4.74 -10.96
N TRP A 538 8.39 4.53 -10.81
CA TRP A 538 7.73 3.92 -9.65
C TRP A 538 7.12 2.59 -10.08
N TYR A 539 7.09 1.62 -9.15
CA TYR A 539 6.66 0.26 -9.45
C TYR A 539 5.64 -0.24 -8.44
N SER A 540 4.69 -1.05 -8.90
CA SER A 540 3.80 -1.79 -8.00
C SER A 540 4.56 -2.92 -7.31
N PRO A 541 3.99 -3.53 -6.25
CA PRO A 541 4.40 -4.85 -5.81
C PRO A 541 4.34 -5.86 -6.96
N VAL A 542 5.24 -6.84 -6.95
CA VAL A 542 5.24 -7.92 -7.94
C VAL A 542 3.97 -8.75 -7.78
N LEU A 543 3.21 -8.87 -8.88
CA LEU A 543 2.08 -9.77 -9.00
C LEU A 543 2.55 -11.07 -9.64
N HIS A 544 2.34 -12.20 -8.97
CA HIS A 544 2.67 -13.52 -9.49
C HIS A 544 1.39 -14.29 -9.82
N ILE A 545 1.29 -14.84 -11.04
CA ILE A 545 0.21 -15.77 -11.40
C ILE A 545 0.80 -17.04 -12.00
N LYS A 546 0.12 -18.16 -11.77
CA LYS A 546 0.43 -19.45 -12.36
C LYS A 546 -0.56 -19.77 -13.47
N VAL A 547 -0.06 -19.96 -14.68
CA VAL A 547 -0.85 -20.40 -15.83
C VAL A 547 -0.70 -21.91 -15.99
N ILE A 548 -1.81 -22.63 -16.00
CA ILE A 548 -1.87 -24.08 -16.24
C ILE A 548 -2.67 -24.39 -17.50
N SER A 549 -2.48 -25.56 -18.10
CA SER A 549 -3.33 -26.01 -19.21
C SER A 549 -4.78 -26.15 -18.75
N GLU A 550 -5.74 -25.89 -19.64
CA GLU A 550 -7.16 -26.23 -19.39
C GLU A 550 -7.29 -27.73 -19.13
N ASN A 551 -8.18 -28.12 -18.20
CA ASN A 551 -8.37 -29.53 -17.85
C ASN A 551 -9.25 -30.23 -18.90
N GLU A 552 -8.70 -31.18 -19.65
CA GLU A 552 -9.47 -32.04 -20.54
C GLU A 552 -9.89 -33.33 -19.83
N ALA A 553 -11.03 -33.90 -20.23
CA ALA A 553 -11.43 -35.18 -19.69
C ALA A 553 -10.43 -36.28 -20.11
N PRO A 554 -10.14 -37.27 -19.25
CA PRO A 554 -9.27 -38.37 -19.62
C PRO A 554 -9.77 -39.09 -20.88
N ASN A 555 -8.85 -39.62 -21.67
CA ASN A 555 -9.23 -40.41 -22.82
C ASN A 555 -10.08 -41.61 -22.39
N LYS A 556 -11.00 -42.04 -23.26
CA LYS A 556 -11.81 -43.26 -23.05
C LYS A 556 -10.89 -44.45 -22.71
N PRO A 557 -11.11 -45.17 -21.60
CA PRO A 557 -10.26 -46.30 -21.24
C PRO A 557 -10.29 -47.41 -22.26
N ALA A 558 -9.15 -48.09 -22.40
CA ALA A 558 -9.06 -49.28 -23.22
C ALA A 558 -10.10 -50.32 -22.76
N LYS A 559 -10.63 -51.09 -23.71
CA LYS A 559 -11.49 -52.24 -23.41
C LYS A 559 -10.83 -53.10 -22.33
N PRO A 560 -11.52 -53.44 -21.22
CA PRO A 560 -10.94 -54.24 -20.16
C PRO A 560 -10.38 -55.56 -20.70
N SER A 561 -9.29 -56.03 -20.09
CA SER A 561 -8.62 -57.28 -20.42
C SER A 561 -8.66 -58.23 -19.24
N GLY A 562 -8.97 -59.50 -19.51
CA GLY A 562 -9.10 -60.55 -18.50
C GLY A 562 -9.87 -61.75 -19.06
N PRO A 563 -10.15 -62.78 -18.23
CA PRO A 563 -10.87 -63.97 -18.66
C PRO A 563 -12.29 -63.65 -19.12
N ALA A 564 -12.64 -63.99 -20.37
CA ALA A 564 -13.97 -63.78 -20.97
C ALA A 564 -15.00 -64.87 -20.61
N SER A 565 -14.58 -65.91 -19.88
CA SER A 565 -15.49 -66.89 -19.30
C SER A 565 -14.93 -67.45 -18.00
N GLY A 566 -15.81 -67.91 -17.11
CA GLY A 566 -15.42 -68.36 -15.78
C GLY A 566 -16.43 -69.27 -15.10
N LYS A 567 -16.16 -69.61 -13.84
CA LYS A 567 -17.05 -70.34 -12.95
C LYS A 567 -17.63 -69.36 -11.91
N PRO A 568 -18.95 -69.40 -11.66
CA PRO A 568 -19.54 -68.66 -10.55
C PRO A 568 -18.81 -68.93 -9.22
N GLY A 569 -18.61 -67.89 -8.41
CA GLY A 569 -17.91 -67.94 -7.12
C GLY A 569 -16.38 -67.88 -7.20
N SER A 570 -15.78 -67.88 -8.39
CA SER A 570 -14.33 -67.68 -8.56
C SER A 570 -13.99 -66.20 -8.76
N THR A 571 -12.85 -65.75 -8.22
CA THR A 571 -12.35 -64.39 -8.37
C THR A 571 -11.47 -64.26 -9.60
N TYR A 572 -11.72 -63.23 -10.40
CA TYR A 572 -10.97 -62.93 -11.63
C TYR A 572 -10.38 -61.53 -11.57
N LEU A 573 -9.18 -61.39 -12.13
CA LEU A 573 -8.45 -60.11 -12.21
C LEU A 573 -8.62 -59.51 -13.61
N TYR A 574 -9.09 -58.28 -13.65
CA TYR A 574 -9.24 -57.50 -14.87
C TYR A 574 -8.34 -56.27 -14.84
N ARG A 575 -7.91 -55.83 -16.02
CA ARG A 575 -6.98 -54.71 -16.20
C ARG A 575 -7.44 -53.78 -17.32
N THR A 576 -7.21 -52.49 -17.14
CA THR A 576 -7.33 -51.47 -18.18
C THR A 576 -6.27 -50.39 -17.98
N SER A 577 -6.17 -49.47 -18.93
CA SER A 577 -5.36 -48.25 -18.84
C SER A 577 -5.96 -47.20 -19.76
N THR A 578 -5.73 -45.94 -19.42
CA THR A 578 -5.96 -44.79 -20.28
C THR A 578 -4.95 -43.70 -19.97
N THR A 579 -4.92 -42.67 -20.80
CA THR A 579 -4.10 -41.47 -20.59
C THR A 579 -4.99 -40.26 -20.44
N ASP A 580 -4.56 -39.37 -19.58
CA ASP A 580 -5.04 -38.00 -19.48
C ASP A 580 -4.28 -37.09 -20.46
N PRO A 581 -4.94 -36.17 -21.22
CA PRO A 581 -4.26 -35.26 -22.14
C PRO A 581 -3.22 -34.35 -21.47
N GLU A 582 -3.48 -33.88 -20.24
CA GLU A 582 -2.58 -33.05 -19.43
C GLU A 582 -1.55 -33.88 -18.66
N GLY A 583 -1.71 -35.20 -18.66
CA GLY A 583 -0.86 -36.13 -17.93
C GLY A 583 -1.25 -36.27 -16.46
N ASP A 584 -2.44 -35.83 -16.07
CA ASP A 584 -2.93 -35.90 -14.71
C ASP A 584 -3.14 -37.33 -14.22
N ALA A 585 -3.09 -37.50 -12.90
CA ALA A 585 -3.33 -38.79 -12.29
C ALA A 585 -4.81 -39.20 -12.38
N LEU A 586 -5.06 -40.49 -12.52
CA LEU A 586 -6.36 -41.03 -12.88
C LEU A 586 -6.94 -41.96 -11.82
N TYR A 587 -8.25 -41.88 -11.65
CA TYR A 587 -9.06 -42.85 -10.92
C TYR A 587 -9.90 -43.66 -11.90
N TYR A 588 -10.21 -44.92 -11.56
CA TYR A 588 -11.00 -45.82 -12.40
C TYR A 588 -12.22 -46.37 -11.65
N MET A 589 -13.38 -46.34 -12.30
CA MET A 589 -14.62 -46.93 -11.81
C MET A 589 -15.04 -48.08 -12.73
N TRP A 590 -15.28 -49.25 -12.14
CA TRP A 590 -15.61 -50.48 -12.84
C TRP A 590 -17.10 -50.78 -12.74
N ASP A 591 -17.78 -50.89 -13.87
CA ASP A 591 -19.13 -51.48 -13.95
C ASP A 591 -18.98 -52.96 -14.30
N TRP A 592 -19.44 -53.83 -13.40
CA TRP A 592 -19.29 -55.28 -13.53
C TRP A 592 -20.43 -55.96 -14.30
N GLY A 593 -21.41 -55.20 -14.78
CA GLY A 593 -22.55 -55.70 -15.54
C GLY A 593 -23.58 -56.49 -14.71
N ASP A 594 -23.43 -56.55 -13.38
CA ASP A 594 -24.34 -57.22 -12.44
C ASP A 594 -25.22 -56.25 -11.64
N GLY A 595 -25.24 -54.98 -12.05
CA GLY A 595 -25.92 -53.88 -11.35
C GLY A 595 -25.07 -53.20 -10.29
N ASN A 596 -23.84 -53.66 -10.02
CA ASN A 596 -22.93 -53.02 -9.07
C ASN A 596 -21.72 -52.40 -9.76
N GLN A 597 -21.32 -51.23 -9.28
CA GLN A 597 -20.08 -50.54 -9.65
C GLN A 597 -19.06 -50.61 -8.51
N SER A 598 -17.77 -50.49 -8.83
CA SER A 598 -16.74 -50.27 -7.81
C SER A 598 -16.77 -48.82 -7.32
N GLU A 599 -16.13 -48.58 -6.17
CA GLU A 599 -15.62 -47.25 -5.86
C GLU A 599 -14.59 -46.80 -6.91
N TRP A 600 -14.28 -45.50 -6.92
CA TRP A 600 -13.17 -44.96 -7.70
C TRP A 600 -11.84 -45.48 -7.15
N LEU A 601 -11.10 -46.25 -7.95
CA LEU A 601 -9.80 -46.81 -7.59
C LEU A 601 -8.68 -45.90 -8.11
N GLY A 602 -7.76 -45.47 -7.25
CA GLY A 602 -6.63 -44.60 -7.62
C GLY A 602 -6.11 -43.75 -6.45
N PRO A 603 -5.29 -42.71 -6.73
CA PRO A 603 -4.88 -42.27 -8.06
C PRO A 603 -3.78 -43.16 -8.67
N PHE A 604 -3.81 -43.33 -9.99
CA PHE A 604 -2.78 -43.97 -10.81
C PHE A 604 -2.12 -42.92 -11.71
N ALA A 605 -0.81 -43.02 -12.01
CA ALA A 605 -0.19 -42.13 -12.99
C ALA A 605 -0.85 -42.28 -14.38
N SER A 606 -0.97 -41.20 -15.16
CA SER A 606 -1.49 -41.24 -16.53
C SER A 606 -0.78 -42.33 -17.36
N GLY A 607 -1.54 -43.19 -18.04
CA GLY A 607 -1.02 -44.33 -18.80
C GLY A 607 -0.68 -45.58 -17.97
N ALA A 608 -0.70 -45.51 -16.64
CA ALA A 608 -0.47 -46.68 -15.79
C ALA A 608 -1.64 -47.66 -15.86
N GLN A 609 -1.32 -48.95 -15.70
CA GLN A 609 -2.32 -50.02 -15.70
C GLN A 609 -3.09 -50.08 -14.37
N ALA A 610 -4.39 -49.93 -14.43
CA ALA A 610 -5.30 -50.15 -13.30
C ALA A 610 -5.82 -51.59 -13.32
N SER A 611 -5.98 -52.19 -12.13
CA SER A 611 -6.46 -53.56 -12.00
C SER A 611 -7.48 -53.71 -10.87
N ALA A 612 -8.53 -54.50 -11.11
CA ALA A 612 -9.57 -54.78 -10.14
C ALA A 612 -10.00 -56.25 -10.18
N GLN A 613 -10.43 -56.78 -9.04
CA GLN A 613 -10.88 -58.17 -8.90
C GLN A 613 -12.39 -58.24 -8.72
N LYS A 614 -13.03 -59.22 -9.36
CA LYS A 614 -14.48 -59.47 -9.24
C LYS A 614 -14.79 -60.96 -9.23
N SER A 615 -15.81 -61.34 -8.47
CA SER A 615 -16.45 -62.65 -8.48
C SER A 615 -17.95 -62.49 -8.71
N TRP A 616 -18.54 -63.32 -9.56
CA TRP A 616 -20.00 -63.38 -9.77
C TRP A 616 -20.57 -64.62 -9.09
N SER A 617 -21.58 -64.45 -8.23
CA SER A 617 -22.24 -65.55 -7.52
C SER A 617 -23.21 -66.33 -8.41
N SER A 618 -23.78 -65.64 -9.41
CA SER A 618 -24.78 -66.19 -10.33
C SER A 618 -24.19 -66.52 -11.70
N LYS A 619 -24.85 -67.44 -12.39
CA LYS A 619 -24.62 -67.70 -13.81
C LYS A 619 -25.25 -66.57 -14.61
N GLY A 620 -24.63 -66.20 -15.72
CA GLY A 620 -25.14 -65.15 -16.59
C GLY A 620 -24.10 -64.64 -17.57
N ASP A 621 -24.55 -63.75 -18.44
CA ASP A 621 -23.72 -62.95 -19.32
C ASP A 621 -23.61 -61.54 -18.73
N TYR A 622 -22.39 -61.05 -18.57
CA TYR A 622 -22.06 -59.75 -17.99
C TYR A 622 -21.25 -58.94 -18.99
N SER A 623 -21.30 -57.60 -18.90
CA SER A 623 -20.50 -56.71 -19.74
C SER A 623 -19.71 -55.76 -18.86
N ILE A 624 -18.41 -56.01 -18.72
CA ILE A 624 -17.55 -55.16 -17.90
C ILE A 624 -17.20 -53.89 -18.69
N LYS A 625 -17.38 -52.73 -18.07
CA LYS A 625 -16.93 -51.44 -18.60
C LYS A 625 -16.16 -50.68 -17.54
N VAL A 626 -15.28 -49.79 -17.97
CA VAL A 626 -14.52 -48.92 -17.06
C VAL A 626 -14.63 -47.48 -17.50
N LYS A 627 -14.78 -46.59 -16.53
CA LYS A 627 -14.71 -45.14 -16.70
C LYS A 627 -13.47 -44.63 -15.97
N ALA A 628 -12.81 -43.62 -16.49
CA ALA A 628 -11.74 -42.91 -15.80
C ALA A 628 -12.21 -41.51 -15.39
N LYS A 629 -11.57 -40.93 -14.37
CA LYS A 629 -11.63 -39.50 -14.07
C LYS A 629 -10.27 -39.00 -13.62
N ASP A 630 -9.97 -37.74 -13.87
CA ASP A 630 -8.75 -37.10 -13.39
C ASP A 630 -8.85 -36.72 -11.89
N VAL A 631 -7.82 -36.04 -11.38
CA VAL A 631 -7.79 -35.51 -9.99
C VAL A 631 -8.68 -34.28 -9.78
N TYR A 632 -9.13 -33.63 -10.85
CA TYR A 632 -9.98 -32.44 -10.84
C TYR A 632 -11.48 -32.76 -11.03
N GLY A 633 -11.82 -34.01 -11.34
CA GLY A 633 -13.17 -34.54 -11.45
C GLY A 633 -13.73 -34.68 -12.86
N SER A 634 -13.01 -34.37 -13.95
CA SER A 634 -13.55 -34.62 -15.30
C SER A 634 -13.53 -36.11 -15.61
N GLU A 635 -14.65 -36.62 -16.13
CA GLU A 635 -14.83 -38.05 -16.37
C GLU A 635 -14.78 -38.39 -17.86
N SER A 636 -14.11 -39.48 -18.21
CA SER A 636 -14.04 -40.01 -19.57
C SER A 636 -15.38 -40.61 -20.03
N ASP A 637 -15.52 -40.93 -21.30
CA ASP A 637 -16.52 -41.91 -21.73
C ASP A 637 -16.27 -43.30 -21.10
N TRP A 638 -17.31 -44.13 -21.02
CA TRP A 638 -17.16 -45.55 -20.67
C TRP A 638 -16.39 -46.29 -21.77
N SER A 639 -15.51 -47.21 -21.36
CA SER A 639 -14.79 -48.11 -22.27
C SER A 639 -15.73 -48.97 -23.12
N ASP A 640 -15.21 -49.54 -24.21
CA ASP A 640 -15.92 -50.62 -24.89
C ASP A 640 -16.13 -51.81 -23.93
N PRO A 641 -17.30 -52.47 -23.98
CA PRO A 641 -17.60 -53.54 -23.05
C PRO A 641 -16.78 -54.80 -23.35
N LEU A 642 -16.30 -55.45 -22.28
CA LEU A 642 -15.79 -56.82 -22.32
C LEU A 642 -16.93 -57.78 -21.92
N PRO A 643 -17.51 -58.55 -22.88
CA PRO A 643 -18.53 -59.54 -22.56
C PRO A 643 -17.90 -60.74 -21.84
N ILE A 644 -18.54 -61.18 -20.77
CA ILE A 644 -18.13 -62.29 -19.92
C ILE A 644 -19.28 -63.28 -19.77
N THR A 645 -19.02 -64.56 -19.97
CA THR A 645 -20.03 -65.61 -19.73
C THR A 645 -19.63 -66.49 -18.54
N MET A 646 -20.57 -66.72 -17.62
CA MET A 646 -20.42 -67.66 -16.50
C MET A 646 -21.30 -68.89 -16.76
N PRO A 647 -20.88 -69.82 -17.65
CA PRO A 647 -21.73 -70.92 -18.07
C PRO A 647 -21.92 -71.95 -16.95
N THR A 648 -23.04 -72.67 -17.01
CA THR A 648 -23.21 -73.88 -16.23
C THR A 648 -22.13 -74.88 -16.61
N SER A 649 -21.33 -75.36 -15.66
CA SER A 649 -20.59 -76.60 -15.87
C SER A 649 -21.58 -77.77 -15.95
N LYS A 650 -22.24 -77.94 -17.10
CA LYS A 650 -22.65 -79.26 -17.53
C LYS A 650 -21.50 -79.77 -18.38
N GLY A 651 -20.47 -80.28 -17.69
CA GLY A 651 -19.57 -81.24 -18.30
C GLY A 651 -20.42 -82.42 -18.70
N ILE A 652 -20.86 -82.42 -19.95
CA ILE A 652 -21.53 -83.55 -20.55
C ILE A 652 -20.46 -84.66 -20.62
N GLN A 653 -20.55 -85.66 -19.73
CA GLN A 653 -19.78 -86.89 -19.81
C GLN A 653 -20.25 -87.74 -21.02
N ILE A 654 -20.15 -87.22 -22.25
CA ILE A 654 -20.43 -88.00 -23.47
C ILE A 654 -19.35 -89.09 -23.70
N LEU A 655 -18.23 -89.06 -22.96
CA LEU A 655 -17.18 -90.08 -23.08
C LEU A 655 -17.39 -91.34 -22.23
N SER A 656 -18.36 -91.39 -21.30
CA SER A 656 -18.66 -92.64 -20.58
C SER A 656 -19.68 -93.53 -21.29
N PHE A 657 -20.50 -92.99 -22.19
CA PHE A 657 -21.48 -93.79 -22.96
C PHE A 657 -20.87 -94.50 -24.19
N LEU A 658 -19.82 -93.93 -24.79
CA LEU A 658 -19.10 -94.59 -25.90
C LEU A 658 -18.30 -95.81 -25.43
N SER A 659 -17.77 -95.82 -24.20
CA SER A 659 -17.03 -96.98 -23.69
C SER A 659 -17.93 -98.19 -23.42
N GLN A 660 -19.17 -97.98 -22.95
CA GLN A 660 -20.13 -99.07 -22.70
C GLN A 660 -20.68 -99.65 -24.01
N PHE A 661 -20.83 -98.83 -25.05
CA PHE A 661 -21.27 -99.29 -26.37
C PHE A 661 -20.18 -100.10 -27.08
N PHE A 662 -18.91 -99.67 -27.04
CA PHE A 662 -17.79 -100.43 -27.61
C PHE A 662 -17.47 -101.72 -26.84
N HIS A 663 -17.66 -101.76 -25.52
CA HIS A 663 -17.45 -102.98 -24.73
C HIS A 663 -18.50 -104.07 -25.04
N ASN A 664 -19.77 -103.67 -25.20
CA ASN A 664 -20.85 -104.61 -25.54
C ASN A 664 -20.79 -105.08 -27.00
N LEU A 665 -20.29 -104.25 -27.93
CA LEU A 665 -20.09 -104.64 -29.32
C LEU A 665 -18.93 -105.65 -29.48
N LEU A 666 -17.87 -105.53 -28.68
CA LEU A 666 -16.73 -106.46 -28.71
C LEU A 666 -17.09 -107.85 -28.16
N LEU A 667 -17.93 -107.91 -27.11
CA LEU A 667 -18.40 -109.18 -26.53
C LEU A 667 -19.40 -109.92 -27.45
N PHE A 668 -20.19 -109.18 -28.24
CA PHE A 668 -21.10 -109.78 -29.23
C PHE A 668 -20.33 -110.40 -30.41
N LEU A 669 -19.25 -109.76 -30.87
CA LEU A 669 -18.43 -110.27 -31.98
C LEU A 669 -17.55 -111.47 -31.59
N GLN A 670 -17.19 -111.63 -30.31
CA GLN A 670 -16.42 -112.80 -29.83
C GLN A 670 -17.26 -114.09 -29.72
N ASN A 671 -18.59 -114.00 -29.66
CA ASN A 671 -19.48 -115.17 -29.65
C ASN A 671 -19.92 -115.66 -31.04
N LEU A 672 -19.47 -115.01 -32.12
CA LEU A 672 -19.73 -115.42 -33.52
C LEU A 672 -18.53 -116.14 -34.19
N LEU A 673 -17.45 -116.41 -33.44
CA LEU A 673 -16.27 -117.16 -33.90
C LEU A 673 -15.95 -118.39 -33.02
N LYS A 674 -16.99 -119.08 -32.54
CA LYS A 674 -16.90 -120.46 -32.04
C LYS A 674 -18.07 -121.29 -32.53
#